data_AF-A0A7G8UTW4-F1
#
_entry.id   AF-A0A7G8UTW4-F1
#
_cell.length_a   1.000
_cell.length_b   1.000
_cell.length_c   1.000
_cell.angle_alpha   90.00
_cell.angle_beta   90.00
_cell.angle_gamma   90.00
#
_symmetry.space_group_name_H-M   'P 1'
#
loop_
_entity.id
_entity.type
_entity.pdbx_description
1 polymer ?
#
loop_
_entity_poly.entity_id
_entity_poly.type
_entity_poly.pdbx_seq_one_letter_code
_entity_poly.pdbx_strand_id
1 'polypeptide(L)'
;MKRYAIVGAGARARYMFAKPIAFQWQATAKLVGIYDTNSTRANLLGKECGGVPVYDSFDAMLSGSRPDVVIVATVDSTHHEYIIRSLEAGFDCITEKPMTIDADKCRAIMEAERRTGKKVSVTFNARFNPYNVKIKELLIQGAIGEVTHIHFEWNLDHSHGADYYRRWHRRMENSGGLLVHKSTHHFDLVNWWLGKEPEEVFAYGRRAFYGATREERGARCLTCDYQSTCEFYFDMESDEFANSYYLGAEKDDGYVRDQCVFGDDITIYDSMSLNVRYGDAVTLNYSLIAYSSYEGWRAVIHGTKGRMEAGVYTSGERASEPFQQLRIYDHRGNSQIYRVKKLDGGHGGSDVKLQRMLFVPDQPDPLGQQADSWAGAMSLCLGYAANRSIADHSPVRIGDLLGGSRNVLISELESYRLRIYQVKEQWKRHVYERSEQAFRAGDEQRDLIETVAELKTRQTEIRERFLQCIGGLPPSDSPLLPKVCGVLQRQGYQIQKVVFQSRPGIWATCNVYVPDETSGPGPAVLFLCGHHDEAKQAEEYQSVCRQLVRAGLVVLAMDPIGQGERVQHADGNGGSFIGIGVREHDYLGSQCLPLGDSLARYFVHDAMRAIDYLITRADVDAGRIGVTGNSGGGTQTAMVMMADSRIAAAAPATFVMSRQSFMYAGRCQDAEQIWPGFTAFGFDHEDILLAIAPKPLLVLAVSYDFFPIEGTLRTFDRVKRFWEMHGKEEQIQMFVDEAVHSYTPALAAAAAEFFMRHLGGRRAAFVVAPSDENPEVSQLLCMSSGQVMSESGLEVPARAVHDEIADRSQLLRANREAAVSLKETGLQWLEERIYDGRKPVPFRPRCFMQRDTVGELDFYNAIWWSQEGIFNHGLVFKELGRGEERIPATLAVWDGGTHQLQRHWDWISRTCQSGRSVIVLDTTGSGPLQPHLIDGKDPLDFYEIMHKLTTDFFWLGDSLAALRTYDVIRAVEAAAALPGIDGNHLQLYASGRHGFYVQLASAIRSDFPAWEWEDALDSIASWVESKQYDPKDILSIVLPGMLHYFDLPDLRKWSQTE
;
A
#
# COMPACT_ATOMS: atom_id res chain seq x y z
N MET A 1 43.68 -29.46 -10.36
CA MET A 1 44.54 -28.63 -9.50
C MET A 1 44.59 -27.24 -10.10
N LYS A 2 44.17 -26.21 -9.37
CA LYS A 2 44.05 -24.83 -9.87
C LYS A 2 45.40 -24.10 -9.74
N ARG A 3 45.77 -23.31 -10.75
CA ARG A 3 47.05 -22.57 -10.85
C ARG A 3 46.85 -21.13 -10.38
N TYR A 4 47.71 -20.67 -9.48
CA TYR A 4 47.64 -19.33 -8.89
C TYR A 4 48.91 -18.55 -9.20
N ALA A 5 48.78 -17.29 -9.58
CA ALA A 5 49.89 -16.34 -9.61
C ALA A 5 49.64 -15.24 -8.56
N ILE A 6 50.69 -14.66 -8.00
CA ILE A 6 50.58 -13.61 -6.97
C ILE A 6 51.24 -12.32 -7.47
N VAL A 7 50.50 -11.21 -7.36
CA VAL A 7 51.06 -9.86 -7.48
C VAL A 7 51.07 -9.16 -6.13
N GLY A 8 52.26 -8.74 -5.71
CA GLY A 8 52.58 -8.29 -4.36
C GLY A 8 53.24 -9.40 -3.54
N ALA A 9 54.45 -9.14 -3.03
CA ALA A 9 55.29 -10.05 -2.26
C ALA A 9 55.52 -9.54 -0.81
N GLY A 10 54.56 -8.78 -0.27
CA GLY A 10 54.58 -8.31 1.11
C GLY A 10 54.22 -9.39 2.14
N ALA A 11 54.15 -9.00 3.42
CA ALA A 11 53.84 -9.91 4.52
C ALA A 11 52.53 -10.67 4.32
N ARG A 12 51.47 -9.98 3.86
CA ARG A 12 50.15 -10.60 3.68
C ARG A 12 50.19 -11.67 2.58
N ALA A 13 50.79 -11.36 1.43
CA ALA A 13 51.01 -12.32 0.35
C ALA A 13 51.76 -13.58 0.81
N ARG A 14 52.85 -13.37 1.55
CA ARG A 14 53.71 -14.43 2.08
C ARG A 14 52.96 -15.42 2.97
N TYR A 15 52.26 -14.91 3.98
CA TYR A 15 51.65 -15.75 5.02
C TYR A 15 50.23 -16.23 4.70
N MET A 16 49.42 -15.42 4.01
CA MET A 16 48.02 -15.77 3.72
C MET A 16 47.86 -16.65 2.48
N PHE A 17 48.74 -16.52 1.48
CA PHE A 17 48.57 -17.18 0.18
C PHE A 17 49.77 -18.02 -0.22
N ALA A 18 50.95 -17.41 -0.37
CA ALA A 18 52.09 -18.07 -1.01
C ALA A 18 52.57 -19.32 -0.25
N LYS A 19 52.88 -19.19 1.05
CA LYS A 19 53.30 -20.34 1.87
C LYS A 19 52.19 -21.38 2.03
N PRO A 20 50.93 -21.01 2.33
CA PRO A 20 49.83 -21.98 2.36
C PRO A 20 49.66 -22.76 1.05
N ILE A 21 49.72 -22.10 -0.11
CA ILE A 21 49.65 -22.80 -1.41
C ILE A 21 50.84 -23.75 -1.58
N ALA A 22 52.06 -23.28 -1.29
CA ALA A 22 53.28 -24.06 -1.48
C ALA A 22 53.39 -25.28 -0.56
N PHE A 23 52.89 -25.18 0.68
CA PHE A 23 53.17 -26.18 1.73
C PHE A 23 51.95 -26.85 2.33
N GLN A 24 50.78 -26.20 2.36
CA GLN A 24 49.59 -26.72 3.04
C GLN A 24 48.54 -27.25 2.04
N TRP A 25 48.35 -26.55 0.93
CA TRP A 25 47.29 -26.82 -0.06
C TRP A 25 47.83 -27.33 -1.40
N GLN A 26 49.08 -27.81 -1.44
CA GLN A 26 49.76 -28.31 -2.63
C GLN A 26 49.02 -29.43 -3.40
N ALA A 27 48.08 -30.13 -2.74
CA ALA A 27 47.27 -31.16 -3.36
C ALA A 27 46.17 -30.61 -4.29
N THR A 28 45.72 -29.37 -4.05
CA THR A 28 44.59 -28.75 -4.79
C THR A 28 44.96 -27.45 -5.49
N ALA A 29 45.99 -26.76 -5.02
CA ALA A 29 46.48 -25.48 -5.53
C ALA A 29 47.98 -25.52 -5.88
N LYS A 30 48.37 -24.80 -6.93
CA LYS A 30 49.78 -24.64 -7.32
C LYS A 30 50.12 -23.18 -7.57
N LEU A 31 51.18 -22.69 -6.92
CA LEU A 31 51.73 -21.36 -7.17
C LEU A 31 52.66 -21.40 -8.40
N VAL A 32 52.35 -20.63 -9.44
CA VAL A 32 53.02 -20.70 -10.75
C VAL A 32 53.79 -19.44 -11.15
N GLY A 33 53.60 -18.33 -10.43
CA GLY A 33 54.31 -17.09 -10.72
C GLY A 33 54.16 -16.05 -9.62
N ILE A 34 55.19 -15.24 -9.43
CA ILE A 34 55.23 -14.11 -8.50
C ILE A 34 55.72 -12.86 -9.23
N TYR A 35 55.06 -11.74 -8.98
CA TYR A 35 55.49 -10.40 -9.38
C TYR A 35 55.35 -9.42 -8.21
N ASP A 36 56.35 -8.58 -7.98
CA ASP A 36 56.28 -7.38 -7.15
C ASP A 36 57.18 -6.32 -7.80
N THR A 37 56.85 -5.05 -7.65
CA THR A 37 57.71 -3.94 -8.09
C THR A 37 59.08 -3.96 -7.40
N ASN A 38 59.16 -4.57 -6.21
CA ASN A 38 60.38 -4.80 -5.46
C ASN A 38 60.94 -6.20 -5.74
N SER A 39 61.99 -6.24 -6.54
CA SER A 39 62.63 -7.49 -6.97
C SER A 39 63.20 -8.30 -5.81
N THR A 40 63.73 -7.64 -4.78
CA THR A 40 64.27 -8.28 -3.57
C THR A 40 63.18 -9.07 -2.87
N ARG A 41 62.00 -8.47 -2.64
CA ARG A 41 60.85 -9.14 -2.01
C ARG A 41 60.32 -10.30 -2.85
N ALA A 42 60.16 -10.10 -4.16
CA ALA A 42 59.67 -11.14 -5.07
C ALA A 42 60.59 -12.37 -5.09
N ASN A 43 61.91 -12.16 -5.19
CA ASN A 43 62.92 -13.22 -5.20
C ASN A 43 62.98 -13.98 -3.86
N LEU A 44 62.92 -13.28 -2.73
CA LEU A 44 62.86 -13.90 -1.42
C LEU A 44 61.62 -14.80 -1.30
N LEU A 45 60.45 -14.30 -1.70
CA LEU A 45 59.22 -15.07 -1.62
C LEU A 45 59.24 -16.30 -2.53
N GLY A 46 59.73 -16.15 -3.77
CA GLY A 46 59.89 -17.27 -4.71
C GLY A 46 60.81 -18.36 -4.19
N LYS A 47 61.96 -17.97 -3.61
CA LYS A 47 62.91 -18.90 -2.97
C LYS A 47 62.28 -19.62 -1.78
N GLU A 48 61.59 -18.89 -0.91
CA GLU A 48 60.93 -19.47 0.26
C GLU A 48 59.80 -20.44 -0.07
N CYS A 49 59.18 -20.32 -1.25
CA CYS A 49 58.08 -21.17 -1.70
C CYS A 49 58.55 -22.31 -2.63
N GLY A 50 59.82 -22.70 -2.56
CA GLY A 50 60.37 -23.82 -3.32
C GLY A 50 60.84 -23.47 -4.73
N GLY A 51 61.25 -22.22 -4.97
CA GLY A 51 61.81 -21.77 -6.25
C GLY A 51 60.75 -21.43 -7.29
N VAL A 52 59.64 -20.83 -6.87
CA VAL A 52 58.58 -20.36 -7.78
C VAL A 52 59.14 -19.29 -8.72
N PRO A 53 58.82 -19.33 -10.04
CA PRO A 53 59.27 -18.31 -10.99
C PRO A 53 58.86 -16.89 -10.60
N VAL A 54 59.83 -15.98 -10.64
CA VAL A 54 59.65 -14.54 -10.46
C VAL A 54 59.78 -13.86 -11.81
N TYR A 55 58.90 -12.89 -12.07
CA TYR A 55 58.82 -12.19 -13.35
C TYR A 55 59.15 -10.71 -13.20
N ASP A 56 59.69 -10.10 -14.25
CA ASP A 56 60.11 -8.68 -14.25
C ASP A 56 58.95 -7.71 -14.48
N SER A 57 57.82 -8.20 -15.00
CA SER A 57 56.60 -7.42 -15.19
C SER A 57 55.35 -8.26 -14.97
N PHE A 58 54.25 -7.59 -14.64
CA PHE A 58 52.95 -8.24 -14.47
C PHE A 58 52.48 -8.95 -15.76
N ASP A 59 52.65 -8.32 -16.93
CA ASP A 59 52.26 -8.94 -18.21
C ASP A 59 53.12 -10.16 -18.55
N ALA A 60 54.41 -10.13 -18.23
CA ALA A 60 55.29 -11.29 -18.37
C ALA A 60 54.86 -12.43 -17.43
N MET A 61 54.41 -12.12 -16.21
CA MET A 61 53.85 -13.11 -15.30
C MET A 61 52.58 -13.74 -15.87
N LEU A 62 51.62 -12.95 -16.35
CA LEU A 62 50.37 -13.48 -16.88
C LEU A 62 50.60 -14.38 -18.10
N SER A 63 51.39 -13.91 -19.06
CA SER A 63 51.69 -14.64 -20.31
C SER A 63 52.58 -15.87 -20.10
N GLY A 64 53.58 -15.77 -19.24
CA GLY A 64 54.57 -16.82 -18.97
C GLY A 64 54.07 -17.88 -17.99
N SER A 65 53.31 -17.49 -16.95
CA SER A 65 52.82 -18.43 -15.94
C SER A 65 51.45 -19.03 -16.24
N ARG A 66 50.64 -18.38 -17.10
CA ARG A 66 49.26 -18.79 -17.47
C ARG A 66 48.47 -19.32 -16.26
N PRO A 67 48.15 -18.47 -15.27
CA PRO A 67 47.41 -18.89 -14.09
C PRO A 67 45.94 -19.18 -14.43
N ASP A 68 45.20 -19.79 -13.51
CA ASP A 68 43.73 -19.81 -13.55
C ASP A 68 43.17 -18.62 -12.74
N VAL A 69 43.88 -18.25 -11.66
CA VAL A 69 43.52 -17.15 -10.75
C VAL A 69 44.73 -16.30 -10.42
N VAL A 70 44.56 -14.98 -10.42
CA VAL A 70 45.56 -14.02 -9.94
C VAL A 70 45.19 -13.55 -8.54
N ILE A 71 46.15 -13.59 -7.62
CA ILE A 71 46.00 -13.10 -6.26
C ILE A 71 46.63 -11.71 -6.17
N VAL A 72 45.86 -10.71 -5.76
CA VAL A 72 46.29 -9.32 -5.64
C VAL A 72 46.47 -8.97 -4.15
N ALA A 73 47.70 -8.67 -3.75
CA ALA A 73 48.07 -8.29 -2.39
C ALA A 73 49.14 -7.18 -2.40
N THR A 74 48.85 -6.12 -3.16
CA THR A 74 49.74 -4.94 -3.32
C THR A 74 49.36 -3.83 -2.33
N VAL A 75 49.75 -2.59 -2.61
CA VAL A 75 49.23 -1.42 -1.88
C VAL A 75 47.76 -1.23 -2.28
N ASP A 76 46.88 -0.87 -1.34
CA ASP A 76 45.43 -0.83 -1.58
C ASP A 76 45.05 0.02 -2.81
N SER A 77 45.73 1.16 -2.98
CA SER A 77 45.50 2.09 -4.09
C SER A 77 45.74 1.48 -5.47
N THR A 78 46.58 0.45 -5.56
CA THR A 78 46.94 -0.22 -6.84
C THR A 78 46.15 -1.51 -7.09
N HIS A 79 45.32 -1.98 -6.15
CA HIS A 79 44.58 -3.23 -6.32
C HIS A 79 43.76 -3.27 -7.62
N HIS A 80 43.01 -2.19 -7.89
CA HIS A 80 42.15 -2.08 -9.07
C HIS A 80 42.90 -2.28 -10.40
N GLU A 81 44.13 -1.77 -10.53
CA GLU A 81 44.93 -1.91 -11.75
C GLU A 81 45.20 -3.38 -12.05
N TYR A 82 45.64 -4.12 -11.04
CA TYR A 82 45.98 -5.53 -11.19
C TYR A 82 44.75 -6.42 -11.30
N ILE A 83 43.66 -6.09 -10.59
CA ILE A 83 42.38 -6.79 -10.72
C ILE A 83 41.88 -6.65 -12.16
N ILE A 84 41.71 -5.41 -12.65
CA ILE A 84 41.18 -5.14 -14.00
C ILE A 84 42.04 -5.82 -15.07
N ARG A 85 43.37 -5.65 -15.01
CA ARG A 85 44.28 -6.28 -15.98
C ARG A 85 44.22 -7.81 -15.96
N SER A 86 43.98 -8.43 -14.79
CA SER A 86 43.79 -9.88 -14.68
C SER A 86 42.52 -10.34 -15.37
N LEU A 87 41.41 -9.63 -15.11
CA LEU A 87 40.10 -9.93 -15.70
C LEU A 87 40.13 -9.78 -17.22
N GLU A 88 40.71 -8.68 -17.73
CA GLU A 88 40.87 -8.42 -19.16
C GLU A 88 41.77 -9.44 -19.86
N ALA A 89 42.77 -9.97 -19.15
CA ALA A 89 43.60 -11.07 -19.64
C ALA A 89 42.91 -12.44 -19.54
N GLY A 90 41.68 -12.51 -19.04
CA GLY A 90 40.84 -13.71 -19.00
C GLY A 90 41.02 -14.58 -17.75
N PHE A 91 41.55 -14.03 -16.65
CA PHE A 91 41.78 -14.76 -15.40
C PHE A 91 40.84 -14.30 -14.28
N ASP A 92 40.42 -15.23 -13.42
CA ASP A 92 39.71 -14.86 -12.18
C ASP A 92 40.69 -14.16 -11.22
N CYS A 93 40.15 -13.41 -10.25
CA CYS A 93 40.95 -12.67 -9.30
C CYS A 93 40.54 -12.97 -7.84
N ILE A 94 41.53 -13.12 -6.97
CA ILE A 94 41.34 -13.06 -5.51
C ILE A 94 42.07 -11.80 -5.05
N THR A 95 41.38 -10.84 -4.45
CA THR A 95 42.03 -9.65 -3.91
C THR A 95 42.04 -9.68 -2.40
N GLU A 96 43.16 -9.26 -1.82
CA GLU A 96 43.15 -8.80 -0.44
C GLU A 96 42.20 -7.61 -0.29
N LYS A 97 41.66 -7.49 0.92
CA LYS A 97 40.86 -6.34 1.32
C LYS A 97 41.79 -5.13 1.62
N PRO A 98 41.29 -3.89 1.46
CA PRO A 98 40.07 -3.53 0.74
C PRO A 98 40.22 -3.84 -0.76
N MET A 99 39.11 -3.98 -1.48
CA MET A 99 39.15 -4.28 -2.93
C MET A 99 39.84 -3.17 -3.73
N THR A 100 39.72 -1.91 -3.28
CA THR A 100 40.46 -0.73 -3.75
C THR A 100 40.28 0.39 -2.70
N ILE A 101 40.40 1.67 -3.06
CA ILE A 101 40.34 2.79 -2.09
C ILE A 101 39.24 3.84 -2.34
N ASP A 102 38.64 3.86 -3.54
CA ASP A 102 37.62 4.84 -3.90
C ASP A 102 36.54 4.24 -4.81
N ALA A 103 35.43 4.97 -4.93
CA ALA A 103 34.26 4.53 -5.68
C ALA A 103 34.51 4.40 -7.19
N ASP A 104 35.32 5.27 -7.79
CA ASP A 104 35.59 5.25 -9.23
C ASP A 104 36.35 4.00 -9.64
N LYS A 105 37.39 3.66 -8.88
CA LYS A 105 38.14 2.42 -9.08
C LYS A 105 37.30 1.20 -8.80
N CYS A 106 36.40 1.27 -7.82
CA CYS A 106 35.46 0.19 -7.52
C CYS A 106 34.52 -0.07 -8.72
N ARG A 107 33.96 1.00 -9.31
CA ARG A 107 33.15 0.91 -10.54
C ARG A 107 33.93 0.31 -11.71
N ALA A 108 35.19 0.71 -11.87
CA ALA A 108 36.05 0.19 -12.93
C ALA A 108 36.29 -1.33 -12.80
N ILE A 109 36.44 -1.85 -11.58
CA ILE A 109 36.55 -3.30 -11.32
C ILE A 109 35.26 -4.01 -11.72
N MET A 110 34.11 -3.51 -11.25
CA MET A 110 32.80 -4.11 -11.53
C MET A 110 32.48 -4.13 -13.03
N GLU A 111 32.81 -3.05 -13.73
CA GLU A 111 32.62 -2.97 -15.19
C GLU A 111 33.53 -3.96 -15.92
N ALA A 112 34.77 -4.16 -15.45
CA ALA A 112 35.68 -5.16 -16.01
C ALA A 112 35.14 -6.59 -15.79
N GLU A 113 34.60 -6.92 -14.62
CA GLU A 113 33.93 -8.21 -14.38
C GLU A 113 32.75 -8.42 -15.32
N ARG A 114 31.91 -7.39 -15.50
CA ARG A 114 30.75 -7.43 -16.40
C ARG A 114 31.17 -7.66 -17.85
N ARG A 115 32.21 -6.95 -18.32
CA ARG A 115 32.71 -7.05 -19.70
C ARG A 115 33.36 -8.40 -20.00
N THR A 116 34.09 -8.96 -19.04
CA THR A 116 34.93 -10.15 -19.26
C THR A 116 34.25 -11.45 -18.85
N GLY A 117 33.21 -11.38 -18.02
CA GLY A 117 32.56 -12.54 -17.40
C GLY A 117 33.39 -13.24 -16.33
N LYS A 118 34.57 -12.70 -15.99
CA LYS A 118 35.47 -13.22 -14.95
C LYS A 118 35.03 -12.76 -13.56
N LYS A 119 35.51 -13.44 -12.53
CA LYS A 119 35.05 -13.24 -11.15
C LYS A 119 36.16 -12.72 -10.25
N VAL A 120 35.78 -11.83 -9.33
CA VAL A 120 36.61 -11.32 -8.24
C VAL A 120 36.08 -11.84 -6.91
N SER A 121 36.97 -12.42 -6.11
CA SER A 121 36.70 -12.80 -4.71
C SER A 121 37.50 -11.90 -3.77
N VAL A 122 36.88 -11.45 -2.68
CA VAL A 122 37.48 -10.53 -1.70
C VAL A 122 37.70 -11.26 -0.37
N THR A 123 38.89 -11.12 0.22
CA THR A 123 39.30 -11.94 1.39
C THR A 123 38.85 -11.42 2.76
N PHE A 124 37.54 -11.41 3.01
CA PHE A 124 36.98 -11.08 4.34
C PHE A 124 37.08 -12.24 5.34
N ASN A 125 38.27 -12.45 5.89
CA ASN A 125 38.53 -13.51 6.88
C ASN A 125 37.64 -13.42 8.14
N ALA A 126 37.16 -12.24 8.52
CA ALA A 126 36.27 -12.06 9.68
C ALA A 126 34.98 -12.89 9.60
N ARG A 127 34.45 -13.16 8.39
CA ARG A 127 33.27 -14.03 8.18
C ARG A 127 33.53 -15.48 8.59
N PHE A 128 34.79 -15.92 8.62
CA PHE A 128 35.20 -17.30 8.92
C PHE A 128 35.56 -17.53 10.39
N ASN A 129 35.57 -16.47 11.21
CA ASN A 129 35.82 -16.59 12.64
C ASN A 129 34.65 -17.37 13.30
N PRO A 130 34.91 -18.45 14.06
CA PRO A 130 33.86 -19.23 14.72
C PRO A 130 32.90 -18.39 15.59
N TYR A 131 33.41 -17.33 16.22
CA TYR A 131 32.61 -16.44 17.05
C TYR A 131 31.63 -15.61 16.21
N ASN A 132 32.08 -15.09 15.08
CA ASN A 132 31.24 -14.33 14.15
C ASN A 132 30.23 -15.22 13.41
N VAL A 133 30.62 -16.45 13.08
CA VAL A 133 29.72 -17.49 12.58
C VAL A 133 28.62 -17.75 13.61
N LYS A 134 28.97 -17.87 14.89
CA LYS A 134 27.98 -18.09 15.94
C LYS A 134 26.99 -16.93 16.07
N ILE A 135 27.47 -15.69 15.94
CA ILE A 135 26.60 -14.50 15.89
C ILE A 135 25.62 -14.60 14.71
N LYS A 136 26.12 -14.86 13.50
CA LYS A 136 25.27 -15.01 12.30
C LYS A 136 24.22 -16.11 12.45
N GLU A 137 24.61 -17.28 12.96
CA GLU A 137 23.68 -18.39 13.22
C GLU A 137 22.54 -17.97 14.16
N LEU A 138 22.86 -17.27 15.26
CA LEU A 138 21.88 -16.85 16.25
C LEU A 138 20.95 -15.75 15.72
N LEU A 139 21.47 -14.86 14.87
CA LEU A 139 20.65 -13.88 14.17
C LEU A 139 19.69 -14.55 13.18
N ILE A 140 20.17 -15.51 12.37
CA ILE A 140 19.32 -16.30 11.45
C ILE A 140 18.24 -17.08 12.24
N GLN A 141 18.58 -17.61 13.41
CA GLN A 141 17.64 -18.32 14.29
C GLN A 141 16.61 -17.40 14.96
N GLY A 142 16.69 -16.07 14.74
CA GLY A 142 15.78 -15.10 15.32
C GLY A 142 15.93 -14.95 16.83
N ALA A 143 17.12 -15.23 17.39
CA ALA A 143 17.35 -15.27 18.84
C ALA A 143 17.06 -13.93 19.54
N ILE A 144 17.12 -12.82 18.81
CA ILE A 144 16.73 -11.47 19.27
C ILE A 144 15.64 -10.83 18.40
N GLY A 145 14.96 -11.60 17.53
CA GLY A 145 13.99 -11.08 16.57
C GLY A 145 14.63 -10.31 15.43
N GLU A 146 13.88 -9.38 14.84
CA GLU A 146 14.35 -8.48 13.79
C GLU A 146 15.33 -7.46 14.38
N VAL A 147 16.53 -7.35 13.80
CA VAL A 147 17.53 -6.38 14.27
C VAL A 147 17.05 -4.97 13.95
N THR A 148 17.13 -4.07 14.92
CA THR A 148 16.73 -2.65 14.77
C THR A 148 17.90 -1.70 14.95
N HIS A 149 18.90 -2.08 15.73
CA HIS A 149 20.01 -1.20 16.08
C HIS A 149 21.30 -1.97 16.41
N ILE A 150 22.45 -1.43 16.01
CA ILE A 150 23.77 -1.97 16.34
C ILE A 150 24.66 -0.84 16.87
N HIS A 151 25.24 -1.05 18.04
CA HIS A 151 26.40 -0.26 18.50
C HIS A 151 27.66 -1.10 18.33
N PHE A 152 28.64 -0.62 17.56
CA PHE A 152 29.88 -1.32 17.27
C PHE A 152 31.09 -0.41 17.56
N GLU A 153 31.99 -0.87 18.40
CA GLU A 153 33.23 -0.17 18.75
C GLU A 153 34.43 -1.05 18.41
N TRP A 154 35.40 -0.49 17.69
CA TRP A 154 36.69 -1.11 17.46
C TRP A 154 37.82 -0.27 18.06
N ASN A 155 38.68 -0.92 18.84
CA ASN A 155 39.84 -0.33 19.47
C ASN A 155 41.11 -1.01 18.96
N LEU A 156 42.08 -0.21 18.48
CA LEU A 156 43.44 -0.67 18.19
C LEU A 156 44.38 -0.19 19.29
N ASP A 157 45.29 -1.05 19.73
CA ASP A 157 46.27 -0.68 20.75
C ASP A 157 47.45 0.14 20.19
N HIS A 158 48.37 0.53 21.07
CA HIS A 158 49.56 1.31 20.72
C HIS A 158 50.62 0.55 19.91
N SER A 159 50.47 -0.76 19.73
CA SER A 159 51.37 -1.55 18.89
C SER A 159 50.82 -1.63 17.46
N HIS A 160 49.64 -2.25 17.32
CA HIS A 160 49.03 -2.47 16.02
C HIS A 160 48.46 -1.18 15.42
N GLY A 161 47.88 -0.32 16.25
CA GLY A 161 47.42 1.00 15.82
C GLY A 161 48.57 1.81 15.23
N ALA A 162 49.68 1.93 15.96
CA ALA A 162 50.86 2.68 15.54
C ALA A 162 51.47 2.18 14.23
N ASP A 163 51.45 0.86 13.97
CA ASP A 163 51.98 0.27 12.72
C ASP A 163 51.28 0.82 11.46
N TYR A 164 50.01 1.23 11.52
CA TYR A 164 49.35 1.91 10.38
C TYR A 164 49.92 3.30 10.09
N TYR A 165 50.44 3.99 11.11
CA TYR A 165 50.95 5.35 10.99
C TYR A 165 52.46 5.41 10.65
N ARG A 166 53.16 4.27 10.68
CA ARG A 166 54.58 4.15 10.27
C ARG A 166 54.76 3.90 8.78
N ARG A 167 53.73 3.33 8.15
CA ARG A 167 53.79 2.68 6.84
C ARG A 167 53.08 3.51 5.79
N TRP A 168 53.08 3.02 4.55
CA TRP A 168 52.34 3.65 3.43
C TRP A 168 50.87 3.94 3.76
N HIS A 169 50.24 3.18 4.66
CA HIS A 169 48.86 3.38 5.11
C HIS A 169 48.61 4.77 5.71
N ARG A 170 49.64 5.43 6.25
CA ARG A 170 49.57 6.77 6.86
C ARG A 170 49.05 7.85 5.91
N ARG A 171 49.07 7.58 4.61
CA ARG A 171 48.58 8.48 3.55
C ARG A 171 47.24 7.98 3.02
N MET A 172 46.24 8.88 3.03
CA MET A 172 44.90 8.63 2.49
C MET A 172 44.94 8.18 1.02
N GLU A 173 45.84 8.73 0.21
CA GLU A 173 45.99 8.38 -1.21
C GLU A 173 46.43 6.92 -1.46
N ASN A 174 47.05 6.30 -0.45
CA ASN A 174 47.52 4.91 -0.55
C ASN A 174 46.50 3.90 -0.01
N SER A 175 45.67 4.28 0.97
CA SER A 175 44.84 3.35 1.75
C SER A 175 43.35 3.69 1.81
N GLY A 176 42.96 4.90 1.42
CA GLY A 176 41.65 5.46 1.73
C GLY A 176 41.43 5.70 3.23
N GLY A 177 42.49 5.68 4.05
CA GLY A 177 42.40 5.80 5.50
C GLY A 177 41.84 4.57 6.20
N LEU A 178 41.81 4.59 7.53
CA LEU A 178 41.42 3.40 8.29
C LEU A 178 39.94 3.02 8.13
N LEU A 179 39.06 3.95 7.76
CA LEU A 179 37.67 3.63 7.45
C LEU A 179 37.55 2.75 6.19
N VAL A 180 38.48 2.85 5.25
CA VAL A 180 38.54 1.97 4.07
C VAL A 180 39.42 0.77 4.35
N HIS A 181 40.67 0.96 4.77
CA HIS A 181 41.62 -0.14 4.94
C HIS A 181 41.26 -1.13 6.07
N LYS A 182 40.89 -0.59 7.25
CA LYS A 182 40.62 -1.39 8.46
C LYS A 182 39.13 -1.66 8.62
N SER A 183 38.30 -0.62 8.57
CA SER A 183 36.88 -0.76 8.85
C SER A 183 36.09 -1.47 7.76
N THR A 184 36.62 -1.62 6.53
CA THR A 184 36.03 -2.52 5.51
C THR A 184 35.73 -3.90 6.09
N HIS A 185 36.59 -4.44 6.96
CA HIS A 185 36.34 -5.71 7.63
C HIS A 185 35.09 -5.68 8.52
N HIS A 186 34.87 -4.58 9.23
CA HIS A 186 33.79 -4.46 10.20
C HIS A 186 32.48 -4.13 9.49
N PHE A 187 32.54 -3.27 8.48
CA PHE A 187 31.42 -2.95 7.60
C PHE A 187 30.94 -4.18 6.85
N ASP A 188 31.86 -4.94 6.25
CA ASP A 188 31.54 -6.21 5.63
C ASP A 188 30.92 -7.19 6.63
N LEU A 189 31.50 -7.32 7.82
CA LEU A 189 31.00 -8.21 8.86
C LEU A 189 29.57 -7.85 9.28
N VAL A 190 29.26 -6.56 9.45
CA VAL A 190 27.91 -6.10 9.80
C VAL A 190 26.94 -6.31 8.64
N ASN A 191 27.34 -5.98 7.40
CA ASN A 191 26.54 -6.24 6.20
C ASN A 191 26.19 -7.72 6.10
N TRP A 192 27.18 -8.60 6.33
CA TRP A 192 27.00 -10.05 6.33
C TRP A 192 26.12 -10.53 7.47
N TRP A 193 26.29 -10.02 8.71
CA TRP A 193 25.40 -10.35 9.83
C TRP A 193 23.95 -10.01 9.52
N LEU A 194 23.70 -8.79 9.04
CA LEU A 194 22.37 -8.30 8.71
C LEU A 194 21.78 -8.94 7.45
N GLY A 195 22.61 -9.36 6.49
CA GLY A 195 22.15 -9.66 5.13
C GLY A 195 21.56 -8.43 4.44
N LYS A 196 22.07 -7.23 4.75
CA LYS A 196 21.56 -5.95 4.25
C LYS A 196 22.71 -5.06 3.75
N GLU A 197 22.38 -4.16 2.86
CA GLU A 197 23.30 -3.18 2.29
C GLU A 197 23.18 -1.82 3.00
N PRO A 198 24.29 -1.10 3.20
CA PRO A 198 24.25 0.24 3.75
C PRO A 198 23.69 1.24 2.71
N GLU A 199 22.79 2.12 3.13
CA GLU A 199 22.13 3.08 2.24
C GLU A 199 22.74 4.48 2.36
N GLU A 200 23.04 4.91 3.59
CA GLU A 200 23.45 6.28 3.89
C GLU A 200 24.34 6.31 5.13
N VAL A 201 25.34 7.19 5.14
CA VAL A 201 26.26 7.38 6.26
C VAL A 201 26.47 8.86 6.56
N PHE A 202 26.56 9.17 7.86
CA PHE A 202 27.07 10.44 8.37
C PHE A 202 28.21 10.19 9.36
N ALA A 203 29.32 10.92 9.24
CA ALA A 203 30.54 10.61 9.97
C ALA A 203 31.28 11.85 10.50
N TYR A 204 31.94 11.66 11.64
CA TYR A 204 32.93 12.56 12.21
C TYR A 204 34.28 11.86 12.32
N GLY A 205 35.37 12.58 12.07
CA GLY A 205 36.71 12.04 12.20
C GLY A 205 37.73 13.13 12.41
N ARG A 206 38.79 12.80 13.14
CA ARG A 206 39.95 13.68 13.35
C ARG A 206 41.22 12.85 13.55
N ARG A 207 42.37 13.51 13.37
CA ARG A 207 43.67 13.04 13.83
C ARG A 207 43.98 13.71 15.16
N ALA A 208 43.86 12.97 16.25
CA ALA A 208 43.92 13.45 17.62
C ALA A 208 45.20 13.04 18.37
N PHE A 209 45.79 11.90 18.05
CA PHE A 209 46.90 11.31 18.80
C PHE A 209 48.19 11.19 17.97
N TYR A 210 48.09 10.67 16.75
CA TYR A 210 49.25 10.55 15.84
C TYR A 210 49.46 11.82 15.02
N GLY A 211 50.56 11.89 14.30
CA GLY A 211 50.98 13.07 13.56
C GLY A 211 51.71 14.07 14.46
N ALA A 212 51.76 15.34 14.07
CA ALA A 212 52.56 16.38 14.71
C ALA A 212 52.10 16.80 16.13
N THR A 213 51.75 15.85 16.98
CA THR A 213 51.17 16.02 18.32
C THR A 213 52.21 16.08 19.43
N ARG A 214 53.48 15.77 19.14
CA ARG A 214 54.61 15.95 20.06
C ARG A 214 55.85 16.51 19.36
N GLU A 215 56.69 17.22 20.12
CA GLU A 215 57.94 17.83 19.64
C GLU A 215 59.07 16.79 19.48
N GLU A 216 59.17 15.82 20.39
CA GLU A 216 60.19 14.77 20.38
C GLU A 216 59.90 13.72 19.29
N ARG A 217 60.43 13.95 18.09
CA ARG A 217 60.24 13.07 16.94
C ARG A 217 61.45 13.11 15.98
N GLY A 218 61.67 11.99 15.29
CA GLY A 218 62.61 11.88 14.17
C GLY A 218 61.87 11.65 12.84
N ALA A 219 62.62 11.44 11.75
CA ALA A 219 62.03 11.07 10.46
C ALA A 219 61.58 9.60 10.42
N ARG A 220 62.42 8.69 10.95
CA ARG A 220 62.19 7.24 11.05
C ARG A 220 62.83 6.69 12.31
N CYS A 221 62.45 5.49 12.74
CA CYS A 221 62.98 4.86 13.96
C CYS A 221 64.49 4.62 13.86
N LEU A 222 64.99 4.03 12.77
CA LEU A 222 66.39 3.64 12.60
C LEU A 222 67.41 4.75 12.88
N THR A 223 67.04 6.02 12.63
CA THR A 223 67.92 7.18 12.80
C THR A 223 67.37 8.17 13.83
N CYS A 224 66.54 7.70 14.78
CA CYS A 224 65.87 8.55 15.75
C CYS A 224 66.74 8.82 16.98
N ASP A 225 67.02 10.10 17.28
CA ASP A 225 67.75 10.50 18.49
C ASP A 225 67.05 10.09 19.81
N TYR A 226 65.73 9.82 19.74
CA TYR A 226 64.90 9.44 20.89
C TYR A 226 64.67 7.92 21.00
N GLN A 227 65.41 7.09 20.28
CA GLN A 227 65.17 5.64 20.22
C GLN A 227 65.18 4.93 21.59
N SER A 228 65.98 5.41 22.54
CA SER A 228 66.10 4.79 23.88
C SER A 228 64.96 5.14 24.84
N THR A 229 64.19 6.19 24.55
CA THR A 229 63.09 6.68 25.41
C THR A 229 61.71 6.57 24.75
N CYS A 230 61.64 6.39 23.43
CA CYS A 230 60.38 6.32 22.71
C CYS A 230 59.69 4.96 22.88
N GLU A 231 58.50 5.00 23.46
CA GLU A 231 57.57 3.88 23.61
C GLU A 231 57.08 3.30 22.27
N PHE A 232 57.22 4.09 21.21
CA PHE A 232 56.91 3.75 19.83
C PHE A 232 58.17 3.41 19.01
N TYR A 233 59.33 3.14 19.60
CA TYR A 233 60.49 2.72 18.81
C TYR A 233 60.24 1.35 18.16
N PHE A 234 60.52 1.22 16.87
CA PHE A 234 60.40 -0.04 16.13
C PHE A 234 61.78 -0.44 15.59
N ASP A 235 62.40 -1.43 16.22
CA ASP A 235 63.70 -1.96 15.83
C ASP A 235 63.56 -2.94 14.67
N MET A 236 63.69 -2.41 13.45
CA MET A 236 63.60 -3.23 12.24
C MET A 236 64.80 -4.15 12.04
N GLU A 237 65.98 -3.80 12.56
CA GLU A 237 67.21 -4.57 12.37
C GLU A 237 67.16 -5.89 13.13
N SER A 238 66.53 -5.88 14.30
CA SER A 238 66.37 -7.05 15.16
C SER A 238 65.38 -8.11 14.64
N ASP A 239 64.41 -7.72 13.80
CA ASP A 239 63.40 -8.63 13.25
C ASP A 239 63.86 -9.15 11.86
N GLU A 240 64.17 -10.44 11.78
CA GLU A 240 64.72 -11.06 10.56
C GLU A 240 63.84 -10.82 9.32
N PHE A 241 62.51 -10.89 9.49
CA PHE A 241 61.57 -10.66 8.39
C PHE A 241 61.55 -9.18 7.99
N ALA A 242 61.48 -8.27 8.96
CA ALA A 242 61.43 -6.84 8.69
C ALA A 242 62.73 -6.34 8.06
N ASN A 243 63.87 -6.87 8.52
CA ASN A 243 65.18 -6.59 7.97
C ASN A 243 65.30 -7.10 6.52
N SER A 244 64.99 -8.39 6.28
CA SER A 244 65.18 -8.98 4.94
C SER A 244 64.16 -8.50 3.89
N TYR A 245 62.88 -8.36 4.24
CA TYR A 245 61.83 -7.99 3.28
C TYR A 245 61.67 -6.48 3.11
N TYR A 246 62.07 -5.66 4.09
CA TYR A 246 61.86 -4.21 4.00
C TYR A 246 63.18 -3.45 4.06
N LEU A 247 63.94 -3.50 5.16
CA LEU A 247 65.17 -2.71 5.30
C LEU A 247 66.20 -3.01 4.18
N GLY A 248 66.48 -4.29 3.93
CA GLY A 248 67.39 -4.73 2.86
C GLY A 248 66.84 -4.52 1.44
N ALA A 249 65.55 -4.22 1.33
CA ALA A 249 64.83 -4.03 0.07
C ALA A 249 64.57 -2.56 -0.27
N GLU A 250 64.90 -1.61 0.62
CA GLU A 250 64.63 -0.16 0.42
C GLU A 250 65.30 0.40 -0.84
N LYS A 251 66.44 -0.16 -1.25
CA LYS A 251 67.16 0.26 -2.47
C LYS A 251 66.40 0.02 -3.77
N ASP A 252 65.41 -0.88 -3.77
CA ASP A 252 64.67 -1.28 -4.97
C ASP A 252 63.48 -0.34 -5.24
N ASP A 253 62.83 0.21 -4.21
CA ASP A 253 61.60 1.01 -4.34
C ASP A 253 61.52 2.27 -3.45
N GLY A 254 62.51 2.50 -2.58
CA GLY A 254 62.54 3.62 -1.64
C GLY A 254 61.55 3.53 -0.48
N TYR A 255 60.88 2.39 -0.28
CA TYR A 255 59.84 2.26 0.73
C TYR A 255 60.42 2.15 2.16
N VAL A 256 60.36 3.26 2.90
CA VAL A 256 60.72 3.32 4.32
C VAL A 256 59.55 2.85 5.19
N ARG A 257 59.69 1.72 5.89
CA ARG A 257 58.62 1.07 6.68
C ARG A 257 58.54 1.52 8.14
N ASP A 258 59.61 2.02 8.73
CA ASP A 258 59.74 2.43 10.15
C ASP A 258 59.62 3.95 10.36
N GLN A 259 58.81 4.63 9.55
CA GLN A 259 58.70 6.08 9.67
C GLN A 259 58.09 6.48 11.03
N CYS A 260 58.38 7.70 11.47
CA CYS A 260 57.85 8.18 12.74
C CYS A 260 56.33 8.36 12.68
N VAL A 261 55.63 7.78 13.66
CA VAL A 261 54.16 7.91 13.85
C VAL A 261 53.71 9.31 14.24
N PHE A 262 54.66 10.20 14.53
CA PHE A 262 54.42 11.61 14.82
C PHE A 262 54.84 12.55 13.68
N GLY A 263 55.09 12.00 12.49
CA GLY A 263 55.49 12.80 11.32
C GLY A 263 54.37 13.71 10.82
N ASP A 264 54.77 14.84 10.23
CA ASP A 264 53.85 15.88 9.72
C ASP A 264 53.01 15.42 8.51
N ASP A 265 53.44 14.33 7.90
CA ASP A 265 52.99 13.89 6.59
C ASP A 265 51.82 12.89 6.66
N ILE A 266 51.42 12.48 7.86
CA ILE A 266 50.21 11.65 8.07
C ILE A 266 48.99 12.41 7.54
N THR A 267 48.11 11.74 6.81
CA THR A 267 46.84 12.33 6.33
C THR A 267 45.61 11.56 6.74
N ILE A 268 45.76 10.38 7.34
CA ILE A 268 44.64 9.57 7.84
C ILE A 268 44.19 10.02 9.24
N TYR A 269 42.93 9.72 9.57
CA TYR A 269 42.33 9.92 10.89
C TYR A 269 42.73 8.82 11.88
N ASP A 270 42.62 9.08 13.18
CA ASP A 270 42.90 8.11 14.26
C ASP A 270 41.77 7.99 15.30
N SER A 271 40.76 8.86 15.20
CA SER A 271 39.55 8.86 16.00
C SER A 271 38.37 9.16 15.09
N MET A 272 37.49 8.17 14.89
CA MET A 272 36.33 8.28 14.00
C MET A 272 35.05 7.73 14.65
N SER A 273 33.91 8.34 14.31
CA SER A 273 32.57 7.87 14.67
C SER A 273 31.59 8.11 13.51
N LEU A 274 30.66 7.20 13.29
CA LEU A 274 29.70 7.29 12.19
C LEU A 274 28.36 6.63 12.51
N ASN A 275 27.32 7.17 11.90
CA ASN A 275 25.96 6.65 11.89
C ASN A 275 25.65 6.15 10.49
N VAL A 276 25.23 4.89 10.37
CA VAL A 276 24.89 4.25 9.09
C VAL A 276 23.45 3.78 9.12
N ARG A 277 22.72 4.03 8.05
CA ARG A 277 21.35 3.55 7.84
C ARG A 277 21.36 2.37 6.86
N TYR A 278 20.63 1.32 7.22
CA TYR A 278 20.41 0.11 6.41
C TYR A 278 18.90 -0.01 6.14
N GLY A 279 18.44 0.54 5.00
CA GLY A 279 17.02 0.66 4.68
C GLY A 279 16.24 1.52 5.68
N ASP A 280 14.93 1.28 5.81
CA ASP A 280 14.06 2.06 6.72
C ASP A 280 14.07 1.56 8.18
N ALA A 281 14.77 0.46 8.48
CA ALA A 281 14.55 -0.29 9.72
C ALA A 281 15.77 -0.48 10.64
N VAL A 282 17.00 -0.34 10.14
CA VAL A 282 18.22 -0.65 10.94
C VAL A 282 19.22 0.50 10.92
N THR A 283 19.75 0.81 12.10
CA THR A 283 20.80 1.83 12.29
C THR A 283 22.05 1.23 12.95
N LEU A 284 23.23 1.65 12.49
CA LEU A 284 24.52 1.28 13.05
C LEU A 284 25.23 2.54 13.58
N ASN A 285 25.61 2.51 14.86
CA ASN A 285 26.58 3.40 15.45
C ASN A 285 27.94 2.72 15.47
N TYR A 286 28.91 3.28 14.76
CA TYR A 286 30.25 2.73 14.67
C TYR A 286 31.29 3.71 15.22
N SER A 287 32.32 3.19 15.87
CA SER A 287 33.51 3.96 16.27
C SER A 287 34.80 3.17 16.05
N LEU A 288 35.86 3.90 15.70
CA LEU A 288 37.22 3.37 15.58
C LEU A 288 38.21 4.31 16.26
N ILE A 289 38.93 3.79 17.26
CA ILE A 289 40.01 4.49 17.97
C ILE A 289 41.33 3.74 17.73
N ALA A 290 42.34 4.45 17.21
CA ALA A 290 43.60 3.84 16.77
C ALA A 290 44.74 3.86 17.82
N TYR A 291 44.44 4.30 19.04
CA TYR A 291 45.42 4.53 20.12
C TYR A 291 44.87 4.12 21.50
N SER A 292 44.09 3.03 21.55
CA SER A 292 43.53 2.46 22.78
C SER A 292 44.60 1.77 23.64
N SER A 293 44.29 1.52 24.92
CA SER A 293 45.14 0.73 25.83
C SER A 293 45.06 -0.78 25.60
N TYR A 294 44.09 -1.24 24.80
CA TYR A 294 43.91 -2.63 24.39
C TYR A 294 43.33 -2.71 22.99
N GLU A 295 43.57 -3.83 22.31
CA GLU A 295 43.00 -4.14 21.02
C GLU A 295 41.82 -5.11 21.15
N GLY A 296 40.74 -4.79 20.43
CA GLY A 296 39.54 -5.59 20.40
C GLY A 296 38.34 -4.83 19.87
N TRP A 297 37.19 -5.49 19.91
CA TRP A 297 35.92 -4.88 19.56
C TRP A 297 34.80 -5.33 20.48
N ARG A 298 33.77 -4.50 20.54
CA ARG A 298 32.52 -4.76 21.24
C ARG A 298 31.36 -4.41 20.34
N ALA A 299 30.34 -5.25 20.32
CA ALA A 299 29.09 -4.96 19.63
C ALA A 299 27.89 -5.24 20.54
N VAL A 300 26.89 -4.37 20.49
CA VAL A 300 25.57 -4.60 21.07
C VAL A 300 24.56 -4.54 19.95
N ILE A 301 23.81 -5.62 19.75
CA ILE A 301 22.83 -5.78 18.68
C ILE A 301 21.45 -5.86 19.33
N HIS A 302 20.59 -4.90 19.05
CA HIS A 302 19.21 -4.85 19.53
C HIS A 302 18.27 -5.40 18.46
N GLY A 303 17.28 -6.16 18.89
CA GLY A 303 16.20 -6.59 18.03
C GLY A 303 14.84 -6.64 18.73
N THR A 304 13.81 -6.98 17.97
CA THR A 304 12.41 -6.92 18.41
C THR A 304 12.04 -7.95 19.48
N LYS A 305 12.92 -8.91 19.83
CA LYS A 305 12.71 -9.91 20.90
C LYS A 305 13.76 -9.88 22.02
N GLY A 306 14.79 -9.04 21.90
CA GLY A 306 15.86 -8.99 22.89
C GLY A 306 17.10 -8.23 22.43
N ARG A 307 18.23 -8.47 23.10
CA ARG A 307 19.53 -7.87 22.76
C ARG A 307 20.67 -8.89 22.88
N MET A 308 21.68 -8.73 22.05
CA MET A 308 22.89 -9.54 22.03
C MET A 308 24.10 -8.66 22.33
N GLU A 309 24.97 -9.11 23.23
CA GLU A 309 26.25 -8.49 23.55
C GLU A 309 27.39 -9.42 23.11
N ALA A 310 28.29 -8.87 22.30
CA ALA A 310 29.43 -9.56 21.73
C ALA A 310 30.72 -8.77 21.94
N GLY A 311 31.86 -9.46 22.05
CA GLY A 311 33.16 -8.80 22.06
C GLY A 311 34.36 -9.73 21.98
N VAL A 312 35.44 -9.21 21.40
CA VAL A 312 36.71 -9.90 21.20
C VAL A 312 37.84 -9.01 21.70
N TYR A 313 38.76 -9.59 22.45
CA TYR A 313 39.93 -8.92 23.00
C TYR A 313 41.18 -9.67 22.56
N THR A 314 42.10 -8.99 21.88
CA THR A 314 43.34 -9.56 21.34
C THR A 314 44.58 -9.10 22.11
N SER A 315 44.50 -7.98 22.84
CA SER A 315 45.49 -7.55 23.83
C SER A 315 44.79 -7.02 25.10
N GLY A 316 45.56 -6.72 26.15
CA GLY A 316 45.03 -6.36 27.46
C GLY A 316 44.64 -7.55 28.34
N GLU A 317 44.06 -7.27 29.52
CA GLU A 317 43.80 -8.25 30.59
C GLU A 317 42.95 -9.45 30.12
N ARG A 318 41.97 -9.20 29.23
CA ARG A 318 41.01 -10.21 28.76
C ARG A 318 41.49 -11.04 27.57
N ALA A 319 42.67 -10.74 27.01
CA ALA A 319 43.19 -11.45 25.84
C ALA A 319 43.50 -12.92 26.14
N SER A 320 43.89 -13.23 27.38
CA SER A 320 44.25 -14.58 27.85
C SER A 320 43.06 -15.50 28.12
N GLU A 321 41.81 -14.99 28.09
CA GLU A 321 40.61 -15.81 28.29
C GLU A 321 40.54 -16.92 27.22
N PRO A 322 40.30 -18.20 27.58
CA PRO A 322 40.31 -19.32 26.62
C PRO A 322 39.06 -19.39 25.73
N PHE A 323 38.06 -18.55 26.01
CA PHE A 323 36.80 -18.47 25.27
C PHE A 323 36.44 -17.01 24.98
N GLN A 324 35.62 -16.80 23.97
CA GLN A 324 34.87 -15.57 23.74
C GLN A 324 33.44 -15.78 24.22
N GLN A 325 32.90 -14.82 24.97
CA GLN A 325 31.54 -14.90 25.51
C GLN A 325 30.58 -14.08 24.65
N LEU A 326 29.46 -14.70 24.25
CA LEU A 326 28.31 -14.03 23.66
C LEU A 326 27.16 -14.10 24.65
N ARG A 327 26.49 -12.99 24.92
CA ARG A 327 25.35 -12.95 25.84
C ARG A 327 24.10 -12.50 25.11
N ILE A 328 23.02 -13.24 25.27
CA ILE A 328 21.69 -12.85 24.78
C ILE A 328 20.82 -12.55 25.98
N TYR A 329 20.03 -11.49 25.89
CA TYR A 329 18.97 -11.16 26.80
C TYR A 329 17.64 -11.17 26.06
N ASP A 330 16.63 -11.83 26.60
CA ASP A 330 15.25 -11.70 26.13
C ASP A 330 14.56 -10.47 26.75
N HIS A 331 13.38 -10.11 26.26
CA HIS A 331 12.59 -8.99 26.80
C HIS A 331 12.09 -9.16 28.22
N ARG A 332 12.19 -10.37 28.79
CA ARG A 332 11.82 -10.66 30.17
C ARG A 332 13.02 -10.53 31.11
N GLY A 333 14.19 -10.17 30.59
CA GLY A 333 15.44 -10.01 31.34
C GLY A 333 16.18 -11.32 31.59
N ASN A 334 15.73 -12.45 31.02
CA ASN A 334 16.49 -13.70 31.12
C ASN A 334 17.74 -13.59 30.25
N SER A 335 18.86 -14.17 30.71
CA SER A 335 20.11 -14.15 29.94
C SER A 335 20.62 -15.55 29.64
N GLN A 336 21.15 -15.72 28.43
CA GLN A 336 21.85 -16.92 28.00
C GLN A 336 23.27 -16.56 27.57
N ILE A 337 24.25 -17.32 28.06
CA ILE A 337 25.67 -17.13 27.72
C ILE A 337 26.13 -18.27 26.82
N TYR A 338 26.70 -17.94 25.67
CA TYR A 338 27.40 -18.87 24.80
C TYR A 338 28.90 -18.64 24.94
N ARG A 339 29.65 -19.72 25.17
CA ARG A 339 31.12 -19.69 25.20
C ARG A 339 31.65 -20.33 23.92
N VAL A 340 32.31 -19.54 23.09
CA VAL A 340 32.95 -20.02 21.86
C VAL A 340 34.45 -20.16 22.13
N LYS A 341 35.00 -21.35 21.92
CA LYS A 341 36.42 -21.63 22.13
C LYS A 341 37.26 -20.84 21.12
N LYS A 342 38.32 -20.17 21.59
CA LYS A 342 39.34 -19.59 20.69
C LYS A 342 40.08 -20.73 19.99
N LEU A 343 40.23 -20.65 18.67
CA LEU A 343 41.01 -21.62 17.90
C LEU A 343 42.44 -21.11 17.71
N ASP A 344 43.39 -22.04 17.68
CA ASP A 344 44.79 -21.74 17.37
C ASP A 344 44.96 -21.37 15.89
N GLY A 345 45.86 -20.42 15.59
CA GLY A 345 46.17 -19.95 14.23
C GLY A 345 45.84 -18.47 13.97
N GLY A 346 46.30 -17.94 12.83
CA GLY A 346 46.14 -16.53 12.44
C GLY A 346 44.69 -16.04 12.51
N HIS A 347 44.48 -14.88 13.15
CA HIS A 347 43.16 -14.29 13.40
C HIS A 347 42.16 -15.27 14.07
N GLY A 348 42.63 -16.11 15.00
CA GLY A 348 41.80 -17.10 15.72
C GLY A 348 41.34 -18.26 14.84
N GLY A 349 42.19 -18.70 13.89
CA GLY A 349 41.92 -19.79 12.95
C GLY A 349 41.07 -19.40 11.73
N SER A 350 40.73 -18.13 11.58
CA SER A 350 39.90 -17.63 10.47
C SER A 350 40.60 -17.76 9.12
N ASP A 351 41.90 -17.48 9.08
CA ASP A 351 42.69 -17.50 7.84
C ASP A 351 42.75 -18.91 7.23
N VAL A 352 42.94 -19.96 8.04
CA VAL A 352 42.98 -21.36 7.56
C VAL A 352 41.64 -21.79 6.95
N LYS A 353 40.52 -21.35 7.54
CA LYS A 353 39.18 -21.65 7.02
C LYS A 353 38.90 -20.92 5.71
N LEU A 354 39.27 -19.65 5.60
CA LEU A 354 39.18 -18.90 4.36
C LEU A 354 40.09 -19.52 3.28
N GLN A 355 41.34 -19.86 3.60
CA GLN A 355 42.25 -20.55 2.66
C GLN A 355 41.65 -21.86 2.16
N ARG A 356 41.05 -22.66 3.04
CA ARG A 356 40.34 -23.88 2.64
C ARG A 356 39.22 -23.57 1.64
N MET A 357 38.44 -22.53 1.90
CA MET A 357 37.36 -22.08 1.00
C MET A 357 37.88 -21.61 -0.36
N LEU A 358 39.04 -20.95 -0.40
CA LEU A 358 39.65 -20.44 -1.64
C LEU A 358 40.37 -21.53 -2.45
N PHE A 359 41.02 -22.49 -1.79
CA PHE A 359 41.97 -23.40 -2.43
C PHE A 359 41.50 -24.85 -2.54
N VAL A 360 40.43 -25.22 -1.84
CA VAL A 360 39.81 -26.55 -1.96
C VAL A 360 38.50 -26.39 -2.74
N PRO A 361 38.29 -27.14 -3.83
CA PRO A 361 37.04 -27.06 -4.59
C PRO A 361 35.84 -27.56 -3.77
N ASP A 362 34.64 -27.19 -4.22
CA ASP A 362 33.34 -27.72 -3.78
C ASP A 362 33.10 -27.65 -2.26
N GLN A 363 33.64 -26.63 -1.59
CA GLN A 363 33.35 -26.41 -0.18
C GLN A 363 31.92 -25.85 -0.01
N PRO A 364 31.11 -26.41 0.89
CA PRO A 364 29.78 -25.88 1.16
C PRO A 364 29.90 -24.54 1.89
N ASP A 365 29.10 -23.57 1.46
CA ASP A 365 29.03 -22.24 2.08
C ASP A 365 27.59 -21.87 2.48
N PRO A 366 27.00 -22.59 3.45
CA PRO A 366 25.59 -22.43 3.82
C PRO A 366 25.27 -21.08 4.47
N LEU A 367 26.28 -20.31 4.86
CA LEU A 367 26.13 -19.00 5.49
C LEU A 367 26.58 -17.84 4.58
N GLY A 368 26.96 -18.10 3.32
CA GLY A 368 27.42 -17.07 2.39
C GLY A 368 28.67 -16.32 2.89
N GLN A 369 29.65 -17.05 3.39
CA GLN A 369 30.89 -16.54 3.94
C GLN A 369 31.86 -16.07 2.84
N GLN A 370 31.82 -16.67 1.65
CA GLN A 370 32.58 -16.16 0.51
C GLN A 370 32.02 -14.80 0.08
N ALA A 371 32.93 -13.85 -0.11
CA ALA A 371 32.60 -12.51 -0.55
C ALA A 371 33.06 -12.30 -1.98
N ASP A 372 32.15 -11.82 -2.81
CA ASP A 372 32.40 -11.37 -4.17
C ASP A 372 32.82 -9.89 -4.18
N SER A 373 32.99 -9.35 -5.38
CA SER A 373 33.28 -7.92 -5.58
C SER A 373 32.17 -7.01 -5.07
N TRP A 374 30.90 -7.43 -5.07
CA TRP A 374 29.81 -6.61 -4.59
C TRP A 374 29.87 -6.43 -3.06
N ALA A 375 30.12 -7.50 -2.32
CA ALA A 375 30.41 -7.41 -0.89
C ALA A 375 31.65 -6.52 -0.61
N GLY A 376 32.68 -6.64 -1.45
CA GLY A 376 33.83 -5.74 -1.46
C GLY A 376 33.45 -4.28 -1.67
N ALA A 377 32.58 -4.01 -2.66
CA ALA A 377 32.14 -2.69 -3.05
C ALA A 377 31.30 -2.02 -1.96
N MET A 378 30.33 -2.73 -1.36
CA MET A 378 29.47 -2.20 -0.31
C MET A 378 30.25 -1.77 0.94
N SER A 379 31.18 -2.61 1.40
CA SER A 379 32.00 -2.29 2.58
C SER A 379 33.01 -1.18 2.30
N LEU A 380 33.62 -1.16 1.11
CA LEU A 380 34.53 -0.12 0.67
C LEU A 380 33.83 1.22 0.51
N CYS A 381 32.68 1.24 -0.18
CA CYS A 381 31.93 2.47 -0.44
C CYS A 381 31.40 3.07 0.85
N LEU A 382 31.04 2.27 1.85
CA LEU A 382 30.70 2.79 3.18
C LEU A 382 31.88 3.53 3.82
N GLY A 383 33.10 2.96 3.78
CA GLY A 383 34.30 3.63 4.28
C GLY A 383 34.65 4.91 3.51
N TYR A 384 34.57 4.86 2.18
CA TYR A 384 34.81 6.01 1.32
C TYR A 384 33.76 7.12 1.52
N ALA A 385 32.48 6.76 1.60
CA ALA A 385 31.38 7.67 1.89
C ALA A 385 31.53 8.33 3.27
N ALA A 386 31.99 7.58 4.27
CA ALA A 386 32.26 8.13 5.60
C ALA A 386 33.40 9.17 5.56
N ASN A 387 34.48 8.92 4.82
CA ASN A 387 35.54 9.92 4.62
C ASN A 387 35.01 11.19 3.93
N ARG A 388 34.16 11.04 2.91
CA ARG A 388 33.49 12.17 2.26
C ARG A 388 32.59 12.93 3.21
N SER A 389 31.80 12.23 4.02
CA SER A 389 30.93 12.84 5.03
C SER A 389 31.72 13.67 6.04
N ILE A 390 32.91 13.20 6.46
CA ILE A 390 33.80 13.96 7.34
C ILE A 390 34.28 15.25 6.67
N ALA A 391 34.66 15.17 5.38
CA ALA A 391 35.17 16.31 4.63
C ALA A 391 34.09 17.35 4.28
N ASP A 392 32.90 16.87 3.90
CA ASP A 392 31.79 17.70 3.38
C ASP A 392 30.82 18.16 4.49
N HIS A 393 30.94 17.60 5.70
CA HIS A 393 30.04 17.81 6.83
C HIS A 393 28.56 17.48 6.54
N SER A 394 28.30 16.50 5.67
CA SER A 394 26.95 16.12 5.23
C SER A 394 26.75 14.60 5.16
N PRO A 395 25.51 14.08 5.21
CA PRO A 395 25.26 12.66 4.94
C PRO A 395 25.55 12.31 3.48
N VAL A 396 26.00 11.08 3.24
CA VAL A 396 26.35 10.56 1.91
C VAL A 396 25.60 9.27 1.66
N ARG A 397 24.88 9.18 0.53
CA ARG A 397 24.21 7.96 0.09
C ARG A 397 25.18 7.04 -0.64
N ILE A 398 25.17 5.76 -0.30
CA ILE A 398 26.09 4.76 -0.85
C ILE A 398 25.76 4.47 -2.32
N GLY A 399 24.46 4.41 -2.67
CA GLY A 399 24.01 4.13 -4.04
C GLY A 399 24.50 5.14 -5.08
N ASP A 400 24.67 6.41 -4.68
CA ASP A 400 25.15 7.49 -5.56
C ASP A 400 26.60 7.28 -6.01
N LEU A 401 27.36 6.43 -5.31
CA LEU A 401 28.79 6.21 -5.55
C LEU A 401 29.07 5.17 -6.65
N LEU A 402 28.22 4.15 -6.80
CA LEU A 402 28.52 2.99 -7.66
C LEU A 402 27.84 3.00 -9.04
N GLY A 403 26.88 3.89 -9.32
CA GLY A 403 26.42 4.21 -10.68
C GLY A 403 25.97 3.03 -11.58
N GLY A 404 25.65 1.86 -11.02
CA GLY A 404 25.23 0.64 -11.72
C GLY A 404 23.79 0.27 -11.41
N SER A 405 23.20 -0.57 -12.27
CA SER A 405 21.80 -0.98 -12.09
C SER A 405 21.58 -1.76 -10.81
N ARG A 406 20.75 -1.26 -9.90
CA ARG A 406 20.31 -2.05 -8.74
C ARG A 406 19.38 -3.15 -9.25
N ASN A 407 19.67 -4.41 -8.95
CA ASN A 407 18.73 -5.50 -9.21
C ASN A 407 17.66 -5.48 -8.11
N VAL A 408 16.48 -4.97 -8.44
CA VAL A 408 15.36 -4.76 -7.53
C VAL A 408 14.49 -6.01 -7.51
N LEU A 409 14.00 -6.40 -6.32
CA LEU A 409 13.02 -7.49 -6.21
C LEU A 409 11.67 -7.02 -6.76
N ILE A 410 10.89 -7.93 -7.36
CA ILE A 410 9.54 -7.62 -7.85
C ILE A 410 8.67 -7.03 -6.72
N SER A 411 8.79 -7.55 -5.50
CA SER A 411 8.09 -7.06 -4.31
C SER A 411 8.45 -5.61 -3.93
N GLU A 412 9.64 -5.14 -4.27
CA GLU A 412 10.02 -3.73 -4.09
C GLU A 412 9.34 -2.84 -5.13
N LEU A 413 9.14 -3.33 -6.36
CA LEU A 413 8.38 -2.61 -7.40
C LEU A 413 6.89 -2.56 -7.06
N GLU A 414 6.32 -3.65 -6.53
CA GLU A 414 4.94 -3.70 -6.06
C GLU A 414 4.69 -2.81 -4.84
N SER A 415 5.73 -2.45 -4.08
CA SER A 415 5.63 -1.51 -2.95
C SER A 415 6.10 -0.10 -3.31
N TYR A 416 6.33 0.17 -4.60
CA TYR A 416 6.79 1.46 -5.08
C TYR A 416 5.82 2.59 -4.70
N ARG A 417 6.40 3.72 -4.28
CA ARG A 417 5.64 4.93 -3.94
C ARG A 417 6.13 6.07 -4.81
N LEU A 418 5.21 6.70 -5.55
CA LEU A 418 5.50 7.92 -6.30
C LEU A 418 5.82 9.06 -5.33
N ARG A 419 7.08 9.54 -5.33
CA ARG A 419 7.56 10.57 -4.38
C ARG A 419 7.51 12.00 -4.92
N ILE A 420 7.28 12.18 -6.22
CA ILE A 420 7.39 13.50 -6.87
C ILE A 420 6.06 14.27 -6.96
N TYR A 421 4.94 13.58 -6.69
CA TYR A 421 3.59 14.14 -6.63
C TYR A 421 2.77 13.43 -5.58
N GLN A 422 1.86 14.17 -4.94
CA GLN A 422 0.86 13.57 -4.07
C GLN A 422 -0.29 12.99 -4.90
N VAL A 423 -0.02 11.85 -5.54
CA VAL A 423 -0.99 11.17 -6.42
C VAL A 423 -2.07 10.42 -5.65
N LYS A 424 -1.81 10.00 -4.41
CA LYS A 424 -2.82 9.28 -3.61
C LYS A 424 -4.05 10.11 -3.29
N GLU A 425 -3.91 11.43 -3.18
CA GLU A 425 -5.04 12.33 -2.92
C GLU A 425 -5.74 12.80 -4.20
N GLN A 426 -5.22 12.49 -5.38
CA GLN A 426 -5.67 13.14 -6.63
C GLN A 426 -7.13 12.83 -6.94
N TRP A 427 -7.56 11.58 -6.75
CA TRP A 427 -8.93 11.18 -7.07
C TRP A 427 -9.92 11.73 -6.04
N LYS A 428 -9.58 11.63 -4.75
CA LYS A 428 -10.38 12.25 -3.67
C LYS A 428 -10.56 13.75 -3.92
N ARG A 429 -9.47 14.47 -4.24
CA ARG A 429 -9.52 15.89 -4.59
C ARG A 429 -10.42 16.14 -5.80
N HIS A 430 -10.29 15.35 -6.86
CA HIS A 430 -11.11 15.47 -8.07
C HIS A 430 -12.61 15.30 -7.77
N VAL A 431 -12.98 14.28 -6.99
CA VAL A 431 -14.37 14.06 -6.56
C VAL A 431 -14.84 15.22 -5.69
N TYR A 432 -14.06 15.63 -4.70
CA TYR A 432 -14.47 16.63 -3.72
C TYR A 432 -14.60 18.02 -4.35
N GLU A 433 -13.70 18.42 -5.24
CA GLU A 433 -13.78 19.71 -5.94
C GLU A 433 -15.02 19.79 -6.84
N ARG A 434 -15.40 18.69 -7.50
CA ARG A 434 -16.63 18.63 -8.31
C ARG A 434 -17.88 18.66 -7.42
N SER A 435 -17.87 17.93 -6.30
CA SER A 435 -18.96 17.98 -5.32
C SER A 435 -19.13 19.37 -4.74
N GLU A 436 -18.04 20.04 -4.34
CA GLU A 436 -18.05 21.43 -3.87
C GLU A 436 -18.65 22.40 -4.88
N GLN A 437 -18.30 22.27 -6.16
CA GLN A 437 -18.89 23.09 -7.23
C GLN A 437 -20.39 22.85 -7.34
N ALA A 438 -20.82 21.59 -7.30
CA ALA A 438 -22.23 21.23 -7.36
C ALA A 438 -23.03 21.72 -6.13
N PHE A 439 -22.47 21.61 -4.92
CA PHE A 439 -23.08 22.13 -3.69
C PHE A 439 -23.27 23.65 -3.75
N ARG A 440 -22.24 24.39 -4.19
CA ARG A 440 -22.34 25.86 -4.34
C ARG A 440 -23.37 26.26 -5.38
N ALA A 441 -23.38 25.61 -6.55
CA ALA A 441 -24.39 25.85 -7.57
C ALA A 441 -25.81 25.57 -7.04
N GLY A 442 -25.98 24.51 -6.24
CA GLY A 442 -27.23 24.21 -5.55
C GLY A 442 -27.66 25.29 -4.56
N ASP A 443 -26.72 25.78 -3.72
CA ASP A 443 -26.98 26.86 -2.78
C ASP A 443 -27.44 28.13 -3.50
N GLU A 444 -26.72 28.51 -4.57
CA GLU A 444 -27.07 29.66 -5.42
C GLU A 444 -28.46 29.51 -6.03
N GLN A 445 -28.82 28.32 -6.55
CA GLN A 445 -30.16 28.06 -7.09
C GLN A 445 -31.25 28.19 -6.03
N ARG A 446 -31.03 27.66 -4.81
CA ARG A 446 -32.00 27.77 -3.71
C ARG A 446 -32.15 29.21 -3.24
N ASP A 447 -31.07 29.99 -3.27
CA ASP A 447 -31.06 31.41 -2.87
C ASP A 447 -31.78 32.35 -3.85
N LEU A 448 -31.99 31.92 -5.09
CA LEU A 448 -32.78 32.65 -6.08
C LEU A 448 -34.31 32.43 -5.98
N ILE A 449 -34.77 31.53 -5.12
CA ILE A 449 -36.20 31.26 -4.93
C ILE A 449 -36.78 32.32 -3.99
N GLU A 450 -37.57 33.24 -4.55
CA GLU A 450 -38.17 34.36 -3.79
C GLU A 450 -39.69 34.24 -3.69
N THR A 451 -40.32 33.41 -4.51
CA THR A 451 -41.78 33.27 -4.59
C THR A 451 -42.27 31.84 -4.38
N VAL A 452 -43.51 31.70 -3.91
CA VAL A 452 -44.18 30.39 -3.77
C VAL A 452 -44.30 29.66 -5.11
N ALA A 453 -44.43 30.39 -6.22
CA ALA A 453 -44.50 29.79 -7.56
C ALA A 453 -43.16 29.14 -7.96
N GLU A 454 -42.03 29.82 -7.72
CA GLU A 454 -40.69 29.28 -7.97
C GLU A 454 -40.40 28.07 -7.08
N LEU A 455 -40.79 28.14 -5.79
CA LEU A 455 -40.67 27.00 -4.88
C LEU A 455 -41.43 25.78 -5.41
N LYS A 456 -42.65 25.97 -5.92
CA LYS A 456 -43.45 24.87 -6.49
C LYS A 456 -42.80 24.27 -7.75
N THR A 457 -42.20 25.12 -8.60
CA THR A 457 -41.40 24.64 -9.74
C THR A 457 -40.23 23.79 -9.26
N ARG A 458 -39.48 24.26 -8.25
CA ARG A 458 -38.37 23.51 -7.66
C ARG A 458 -38.81 22.18 -7.07
N GLN A 459 -39.93 22.13 -6.34
CA GLN A 459 -40.50 20.89 -5.80
C GLN A 459 -40.86 19.87 -6.89
N THR A 460 -41.41 20.34 -8.01
CA THR A 460 -41.72 19.50 -9.16
C THR A 460 -40.44 18.90 -9.74
N GLU A 461 -39.42 19.75 -9.92
CA GLU A 461 -38.10 19.32 -10.40
C GLU A 461 -37.45 18.29 -9.46
N ILE A 462 -37.46 18.53 -8.15
CA ILE A 462 -36.91 17.60 -7.15
C ILE A 462 -37.56 16.23 -7.26
N ARG A 463 -38.90 16.18 -7.36
CA ARG A 463 -39.63 14.92 -7.52
C ARG A 463 -39.24 14.22 -8.82
N GLU A 464 -39.28 14.92 -9.95
CA GLU A 464 -38.98 14.33 -11.26
C GLU A 464 -37.56 13.79 -11.32
N ARG A 465 -36.59 14.55 -10.82
CA ARG A 465 -35.18 14.17 -10.80
C ARG A 465 -34.88 13.09 -9.78
N PHE A 466 -35.47 13.11 -8.59
CA PHE A 466 -35.35 12.00 -7.64
C PHE A 466 -35.85 10.70 -8.25
N LEU A 467 -37.04 10.71 -8.88
CA LEU A 467 -37.58 9.55 -9.58
C LEU A 467 -36.67 9.12 -10.74
N GLN A 468 -36.07 10.06 -11.47
CA GLN A 468 -35.08 9.75 -12.50
C GLN A 468 -33.84 9.06 -11.91
N CYS A 469 -33.28 9.57 -10.80
CA CYS A 469 -32.09 9.04 -10.15
C CYS A 469 -32.25 7.59 -9.64
N ILE A 470 -33.47 7.17 -9.29
CA ILE A 470 -33.75 5.82 -8.78
C ILE A 470 -34.26 4.85 -9.86
N GLY A 471 -34.35 5.28 -11.13
CA GLY A 471 -34.82 4.46 -12.25
C GLY A 471 -36.36 4.42 -12.41
N GLY A 472 -37.07 5.34 -11.76
CA GLY A 472 -38.53 5.38 -11.67
C GLY A 472 -39.09 4.46 -10.58
N LEU A 473 -40.42 4.37 -10.45
CA LEU A 473 -41.08 3.46 -9.50
C LEU A 473 -41.63 2.21 -10.21
N PRO A 474 -41.79 1.09 -9.50
CA PRO A 474 -42.61 -0.03 -9.96
C PRO A 474 -44.09 0.38 -10.05
N PRO A 475 -44.93 -0.35 -10.82
CA PRO A 475 -46.38 -0.15 -10.81
C PRO A 475 -47.01 -0.46 -9.44
N SER A 476 -48.01 0.32 -9.03
CA SER A 476 -48.74 0.15 -7.76
C SER A 476 -50.13 -0.49 -7.94
N ASP A 477 -50.41 -1.11 -9.09
CA ASP A 477 -51.69 -1.70 -9.47
C ASP A 477 -51.92 -3.13 -8.95
N SER A 478 -50.89 -3.75 -8.37
CA SER A 478 -50.98 -5.08 -7.77
C SER A 478 -51.90 -5.06 -6.54
N PRO A 479 -52.69 -6.13 -6.28
CA PRO A 479 -53.53 -6.19 -5.09
C PRO A 479 -52.68 -6.33 -3.82
N LEU A 480 -53.08 -5.65 -2.73
CA LEU A 480 -52.36 -5.67 -1.45
C LEU A 480 -52.45 -7.02 -0.72
N LEU A 481 -53.53 -7.80 -0.91
CA LEU A 481 -53.78 -9.08 -0.22
C LEU A 481 -53.41 -9.08 1.28
N PRO A 482 -53.90 -8.12 2.10
CA PRO A 482 -53.48 -8.02 3.49
C PRO A 482 -54.03 -9.17 4.33
N LYS A 483 -53.19 -9.73 5.20
CA LYS A 483 -53.55 -10.82 6.12
C LYS A 483 -53.06 -10.49 7.54
N VAL A 484 -53.96 -10.61 8.50
CA VAL A 484 -53.61 -10.55 9.93
C VAL A 484 -53.14 -11.94 10.37
N CYS A 485 -51.86 -12.06 10.69
CA CYS A 485 -51.22 -13.31 11.12
C CYS A 485 -51.41 -13.59 12.61
N GLY A 486 -51.73 -12.57 13.41
CA GLY A 486 -52.01 -12.71 14.83
C GLY A 486 -52.25 -11.37 15.49
N VAL A 487 -52.82 -11.39 16.70
CA VAL A 487 -53.11 -10.20 17.50
C VAL A 487 -52.57 -10.42 18.91
N LEU A 488 -51.90 -9.39 19.44
CA LEU A 488 -51.29 -9.40 20.75
C LEU A 488 -51.86 -8.23 21.56
N GLN A 489 -52.67 -8.54 22.58
CA GLN A 489 -53.26 -7.52 23.44
C GLN A 489 -52.20 -6.96 24.41
N ARG A 490 -52.24 -5.64 24.61
CA ARG A 490 -51.43 -4.90 25.59
C ARG A 490 -52.32 -3.95 26.38
N GLN A 491 -51.74 -3.25 27.36
CA GLN A 491 -52.48 -2.30 28.17
C GLN A 491 -52.72 -1.01 27.37
N GLY A 492 -53.96 -0.81 26.90
CA GLY A 492 -54.41 0.40 26.19
C GLY A 492 -54.22 0.37 24.67
N TYR A 493 -53.70 -0.71 24.12
CA TYR A 493 -53.55 -0.93 22.68
C TYR A 493 -53.38 -2.42 22.37
N GLN A 494 -53.52 -2.79 21.10
CA GLN A 494 -53.18 -4.10 20.56
C GLN A 494 -52.11 -4.00 19.47
N ILE A 495 -51.34 -5.06 19.27
CA ILE A 495 -50.41 -5.21 18.16
C ILE A 495 -50.96 -6.25 17.19
N GLN A 496 -51.31 -5.84 15.98
CA GLN A 496 -51.73 -6.73 14.90
C GLN A 496 -50.51 -7.03 14.02
N LYS A 497 -50.20 -8.31 13.84
CA LYS A 497 -49.13 -8.77 12.97
C LYS A 497 -49.70 -8.94 11.58
N VAL A 498 -49.23 -8.13 10.64
CA VAL A 498 -49.84 -8.01 9.32
C VAL A 498 -48.79 -8.29 8.26
N VAL A 499 -49.18 -9.08 7.26
CA VAL A 499 -48.42 -9.21 6.02
C VAL A 499 -49.28 -8.71 4.87
N PHE A 500 -48.67 -8.01 3.91
CA PHE A 500 -49.34 -7.61 2.66
C PHE A 500 -48.35 -7.66 1.50
N GLN A 501 -48.88 -7.76 0.28
CA GLN A 501 -48.12 -7.79 -0.95
C GLN A 501 -47.87 -6.36 -1.45
N SER A 502 -46.61 -5.93 -1.43
CA SER A 502 -46.22 -4.60 -1.92
C SER A 502 -46.07 -4.60 -3.45
N ARG A 503 -45.49 -5.66 -4.01
CA ARG A 503 -45.30 -5.93 -5.44
C ARG A 503 -45.60 -7.41 -5.75
N PRO A 504 -45.79 -7.83 -7.01
CA PRO A 504 -46.10 -9.22 -7.37
C PRO A 504 -45.19 -10.26 -6.69
N GLY A 505 -45.73 -11.00 -5.71
CA GLY A 505 -44.99 -12.00 -4.91
C GLY A 505 -44.00 -11.43 -3.88
N ILE A 506 -43.82 -10.11 -3.79
CA ILE A 506 -42.99 -9.46 -2.76
C ILE A 506 -43.88 -9.07 -1.58
N TRP A 507 -43.58 -9.62 -0.41
CA TRP A 507 -44.38 -9.44 0.79
C TRP A 507 -43.67 -8.55 1.82
N ALA A 508 -44.41 -7.59 2.36
CA ALA A 508 -44.01 -6.73 3.47
C ALA A 508 -44.64 -7.25 4.76
N THR A 509 -43.82 -7.44 5.79
CA THR A 509 -44.22 -7.87 7.14
C THR A 509 -44.22 -6.67 8.08
N CYS A 510 -45.29 -6.53 8.85
CA CYS A 510 -45.58 -5.32 9.62
C CYS A 510 -46.18 -5.65 10.99
N ASN A 511 -45.93 -4.75 11.95
CA ASN A 511 -46.63 -4.71 13.23
C ASN A 511 -47.45 -3.43 13.27
N VAL A 512 -48.77 -3.57 13.37
CA VAL A 512 -49.72 -2.46 13.46
C VAL A 512 -50.18 -2.29 14.89
N TYR A 513 -49.75 -1.22 15.54
CA TYR A 513 -50.15 -0.84 16.89
C TYR A 513 -51.43 -0.02 16.81
N VAL A 514 -52.50 -0.51 17.42
CA VAL A 514 -53.85 0.08 17.35
C VAL A 514 -54.31 0.41 18.77
N PRO A 515 -54.68 1.67 19.09
CA PRO A 515 -55.23 2.02 20.39
C PRO A 515 -56.54 1.26 20.69
N ASP A 516 -56.79 0.89 21.95
CA ASP A 516 -58.01 0.16 22.33
C ASP A 516 -59.27 1.05 22.23
N GLU A 517 -59.15 2.34 22.57
CA GLU A 517 -60.23 3.32 22.51
C GLU A 517 -60.17 4.10 21.19
N THR A 518 -60.92 3.67 20.17
CA THR A 518 -61.09 4.41 18.91
C THR A 518 -62.54 4.89 18.76
N SER A 519 -62.74 6.20 18.62
CA SER A 519 -64.07 6.81 18.41
C SER A 519 -64.44 6.96 16.92
N GLY A 520 -63.75 6.25 16.03
CA GLY A 520 -63.82 6.36 14.57
C GLY A 520 -62.41 6.32 13.92
N PRO A 521 -62.31 6.55 12.59
CA PRO A 521 -61.04 6.59 11.89
C PRO A 521 -60.09 7.65 12.48
N GLY A 522 -58.92 7.22 12.94
CA GLY A 522 -57.94 8.04 13.63
C GLY A 522 -56.73 8.40 12.77
N PRO A 523 -55.88 9.34 13.23
CA PRO A 523 -54.59 9.60 12.58
C PRO A 523 -53.69 8.36 12.63
N ALA A 524 -52.88 8.17 11.58
CA ALA A 524 -51.93 7.07 11.51
C ALA A 524 -50.50 7.59 11.26
N VAL A 525 -49.51 6.80 11.69
CA VAL A 525 -48.09 7.03 11.42
C VAL A 525 -47.49 5.76 10.84
N LEU A 526 -46.90 5.88 9.66
CA LEU A 526 -46.00 4.88 9.12
C LEU A 526 -44.63 5.05 9.78
N PHE A 527 -44.20 4.04 10.53
CA PHE A 527 -42.89 3.96 11.13
C PHE A 527 -41.98 3.08 10.26
N LEU A 528 -40.92 3.68 9.71
CA LEU A 528 -39.95 3.02 8.86
C LEU A 528 -38.72 2.68 9.70
N CYS A 529 -38.35 1.40 9.74
CA CYS A 529 -37.22 0.94 10.54
C CYS A 529 -35.88 1.30 9.88
N GLY A 530 -34.88 1.69 10.69
CA GLY A 530 -33.49 1.81 10.25
C GLY A 530 -32.75 0.47 10.27
N HIS A 531 -31.41 0.53 10.19
CA HIS A 531 -30.52 -0.63 10.04
C HIS A 531 -30.32 -1.45 11.32
N HIS A 532 -31.40 -2.05 11.81
CA HIS A 532 -31.36 -3.05 12.89
C HIS A 532 -31.73 -4.41 12.31
N ASP A 533 -30.96 -5.46 12.61
CA ASP A 533 -31.19 -6.80 12.03
C ASP A 533 -32.61 -7.31 12.31
N GLU A 534 -33.10 -7.07 13.53
CA GLU A 534 -34.46 -7.40 13.98
C GLU A 534 -35.54 -6.41 13.51
N ALA A 535 -35.21 -5.37 12.73
CA ALA A 535 -36.16 -4.41 12.16
C ALA A 535 -37.30 -4.03 13.12
N LYS A 536 -38.58 -4.30 12.77
CA LYS A 536 -39.74 -3.89 13.56
C LYS A 536 -39.85 -4.57 14.93
N GLN A 537 -39.06 -5.61 15.18
CA GLN A 537 -38.98 -6.32 16.45
C GLN A 537 -37.89 -5.74 17.38
N ALA A 538 -37.03 -4.84 16.90
CA ALA A 538 -35.99 -4.23 17.71
C ALA A 538 -36.55 -3.48 18.93
N GLU A 539 -35.93 -3.64 20.09
CA GLU A 539 -36.37 -3.03 21.36
C GLU A 539 -36.57 -1.51 21.25
N GLU A 540 -35.64 -0.84 20.57
CA GLU A 540 -35.68 0.60 20.30
C GLU A 540 -36.96 0.99 19.56
N TYR A 541 -37.25 0.32 18.44
CA TYR A 541 -38.39 0.65 17.59
C TYR A 541 -39.73 0.24 18.21
N GLN A 542 -39.76 -0.83 19.00
CA GLN A 542 -40.92 -1.15 19.83
C GLN A 542 -41.24 -0.01 20.80
N SER A 543 -40.21 0.57 21.43
CA SER A 543 -40.36 1.71 22.35
C SER A 543 -40.96 2.93 21.65
N VAL A 544 -40.48 3.27 20.44
CA VAL A 544 -41.03 4.37 19.64
C VAL A 544 -42.48 4.11 19.25
N CYS A 545 -42.81 2.92 18.75
CA CYS A 545 -44.16 2.57 18.32
C CYS A 545 -45.15 2.61 19.49
N ARG A 546 -44.73 2.12 20.67
CA ARG A 546 -45.49 2.20 21.92
C ARG A 546 -45.78 3.64 22.33
N GLN A 547 -44.78 4.51 22.23
CA GLN A 547 -44.91 5.91 22.56
C GLN A 547 -45.95 6.60 21.64
N LEU A 548 -45.88 6.32 20.34
CA LEU A 548 -46.81 6.86 19.35
C LEU A 548 -48.23 6.31 19.51
N VAL A 549 -48.41 5.00 19.73
CA VAL A 549 -49.76 4.42 19.91
C VAL A 549 -50.42 4.86 21.20
N ARG A 550 -49.66 5.01 22.29
CA ARG A 550 -50.17 5.56 23.56
C ARG A 550 -50.57 7.04 23.44
N ALA A 551 -50.04 7.75 22.44
CA ALA A 551 -50.49 9.09 22.12
C ALA A 551 -51.85 9.11 21.37
N GLY A 552 -52.36 7.95 20.94
CA GLY A 552 -53.64 7.81 20.22
C GLY A 552 -53.49 7.67 18.71
N LEU A 553 -52.29 7.37 18.21
CA LEU A 553 -51.99 7.19 16.79
C LEU A 553 -52.07 5.70 16.42
N VAL A 554 -52.61 5.36 15.26
CA VAL A 554 -52.38 4.03 14.67
C VAL A 554 -50.95 4.00 14.12
N VAL A 555 -50.12 3.03 14.49
CA VAL A 555 -48.71 2.99 14.06
C VAL A 555 -48.45 1.72 13.28
N LEU A 556 -47.97 1.84 12.04
CA LEU A 556 -47.53 0.70 11.25
C LEU A 556 -46.00 0.69 11.19
N ALA A 557 -45.37 -0.29 11.82
CA ALA A 557 -43.93 -0.54 11.69
C ALA A 557 -43.69 -1.65 10.67
N MET A 558 -42.82 -1.41 9.68
CA MET A 558 -42.56 -2.33 8.56
C MET A 558 -41.11 -2.81 8.55
N ASP A 559 -40.90 -4.09 8.23
CA ASP A 559 -39.55 -4.62 7.96
C ASP A 559 -39.00 -4.06 6.63
N PRO A 560 -37.79 -3.48 6.63
CA PRO A 560 -37.07 -3.15 5.41
C PRO A 560 -36.72 -4.39 4.60
N ILE A 561 -36.40 -4.18 3.32
CA ILE A 561 -35.86 -5.25 2.47
C ILE A 561 -34.53 -5.71 3.07
N GLY A 562 -34.36 -7.02 3.28
CA GLY A 562 -33.12 -7.60 3.80
C GLY A 562 -32.93 -7.52 5.32
N GLN A 563 -33.99 -7.19 6.06
CA GLN A 563 -34.00 -7.16 7.52
C GLN A 563 -35.25 -7.85 8.08
N GLY A 564 -35.24 -8.21 9.37
CA GLY A 564 -36.35 -8.87 10.05
C GLY A 564 -36.75 -10.17 9.34
N GLU A 565 -38.01 -10.27 8.95
CA GLU A 565 -38.58 -11.45 8.28
C GLU A 565 -38.39 -11.43 6.74
N ARG A 566 -37.68 -10.43 6.21
CA ARG A 566 -37.55 -10.17 4.78
C ARG A 566 -36.11 -10.37 4.28
N VAL A 567 -35.40 -11.37 4.80
CA VAL A 567 -34.09 -11.75 4.27
C VAL A 567 -34.21 -12.18 2.81
N GLN A 568 -33.33 -11.65 1.96
CA GLN A 568 -33.36 -11.82 0.50
C GLN A 568 -32.49 -13.00 0.04
N HIS A 569 -31.34 -13.22 0.70
CA HIS A 569 -30.39 -14.28 0.38
C HIS A 569 -30.33 -15.34 1.50
N ALA A 570 -31.47 -15.98 1.75
CA ALA A 570 -31.66 -16.89 2.88
C ALA A 570 -30.68 -18.09 2.86
N ASP A 571 -30.14 -18.45 4.02
CA ASP A 571 -29.21 -19.57 4.21
C ASP A 571 -29.89 -20.90 4.62
N GLY A 572 -31.22 -20.89 4.75
CA GLY A 572 -32.02 -22.04 5.19
C GLY A 572 -32.13 -22.21 6.71
N ASN A 573 -31.40 -21.44 7.51
CA ASN A 573 -31.43 -21.45 8.98
C ASN A 573 -32.05 -20.17 9.57
N GLY A 574 -32.74 -19.37 8.75
CA GLY A 574 -33.33 -18.11 9.15
C GLY A 574 -32.39 -16.90 9.07
N GLY A 575 -31.17 -17.09 8.54
CA GLY A 575 -30.18 -16.04 8.31
C GLY A 575 -29.89 -15.81 6.82
N SER A 576 -28.84 -15.03 6.54
CA SER A 576 -28.39 -14.69 5.18
C SER A 576 -26.96 -15.18 4.94
N PHE A 577 -26.67 -15.78 3.79
CA PHE A 577 -25.31 -16.23 3.45
C PHE A 577 -24.36 -15.08 3.07
N ILE A 578 -24.87 -13.86 2.88
CA ILE A 578 -24.08 -12.64 2.64
C ILE A 578 -24.04 -11.69 3.86
N GLY A 579 -24.89 -11.93 4.87
CA GLY A 579 -25.09 -11.07 6.04
C GLY A 579 -26.34 -10.19 5.93
N ILE A 580 -26.99 -9.89 7.06
CA ILE A 580 -28.29 -9.19 7.14
C ILE A 580 -28.11 -7.66 7.05
N GLY A 581 -29.18 -6.94 6.73
CA GLY A 581 -29.24 -5.48 6.76
C GLY A 581 -28.38 -4.86 5.68
N VAL A 582 -27.49 -3.95 6.09
CA VAL A 582 -26.64 -3.14 5.19
C VAL A 582 -25.88 -4.00 4.17
N ARG A 583 -25.47 -5.23 4.53
CA ARG A 583 -24.80 -6.14 3.60
C ARG A 583 -25.72 -6.63 2.49
N GLU A 584 -26.96 -7.02 2.79
CA GLU A 584 -27.93 -7.37 1.74
C GLU A 584 -28.31 -6.15 0.89
N HIS A 585 -28.39 -4.98 1.52
CA HIS A 585 -28.71 -3.74 0.80
C HIS A 585 -27.64 -3.46 -0.25
N ASP A 586 -26.35 -3.46 0.12
CA ASP A 586 -25.28 -3.18 -0.83
C ASP A 586 -25.16 -4.24 -1.93
N TYR A 587 -25.36 -5.50 -1.57
CA TYR A 587 -25.34 -6.62 -2.50
C TYR A 587 -26.43 -6.52 -3.56
N LEU A 588 -27.66 -6.18 -3.17
CA LEU A 588 -28.75 -5.97 -4.14
C LEU A 588 -28.61 -4.64 -4.88
N GLY A 589 -28.19 -3.60 -4.18
CA GLY A 589 -28.02 -2.26 -4.72
C GLY A 589 -26.99 -2.20 -5.83
N SER A 590 -25.88 -2.91 -5.70
CA SER A 590 -24.85 -3.01 -6.73
C SER A 590 -25.40 -3.57 -8.05
N GLN A 591 -26.33 -4.54 -7.99
CA GLN A 591 -27.00 -5.11 -9.18
C GLN A 591 -28.07 -4.19 -9.78
N CYS A 592 -28.61 -3.23 -9.01
CA CYS A 592 -29.58 -2.25 -9.51
C CYS A 592 -28.92 -1.22 -10.45
N LEU A 593 -27.69 -0.80 -10.14
CA LEU A 593 -27.03 0.30 -10.83
C LEU A 593 -26.83 0.08 -12.34
N PRO A 594 -26.37 -1.09 -12.85
CA PRO A 594 -26.28 -1.34 -14.30
C PRO A 594 -27.62 -1.23 -15.04
N LEU A 595 -28.74 -1.47 -14.35
CA LEU A 595 -30.09 -1.33 -14.88
C LEU A 595 -30.57 0.12 -14.93
N GLY A 596 -29.81 1.07 -14.36
CA GLY A 596 -30.23 2.47 -14.22
C GLY A 596 -31.16 2.69 -13.02
N ASP A 597 -31.21 1.73 -12.12
CA ASP A 597 -32.04 1.74 -10.93
C ASP A 597 -31.20 2.02 -9.67
N SER A 598 -31.89 2.26 -8.55
CA SER A 598 -31.30 2.24 -7.21
C SER A 598 -32.16 1.36 -6.31
N LEU A 599 -31.57 0.73 -5.29
CA LEU A 599 -32.33 -0.02 -4.28
C LEU A 599 -33.40 0.84 -3.61
N ALA A 600 -33.15 2.16 -3.53
CA ALA A 600 -34.07 3.18 -3.05
C ALA A 600 -35.47 3.08 -3.70
N ARG A 601 -35.53 2.69 -4.98
CA ARG A 601 -36.75 2.41 -5.74
C ARG A 601 -37.69 1.47 -5.00
N TYR A 602 -37.16 0.37 -4.51
CA TYR A 602 -37.96 -0.70 -3.91
C TYR A 602 -38.38 -0.33 -2.50
N PHE A 603 -37.50 0.33 -1.74
CA PHE A 603 -37.77 0.84 -0.39
C PHE A 603 -38.89 1.88 -0.40
N VAL A 604 -38.78 2.93 -1.22
CA VAL A 604 -39.81 3.97 -1.26
C VAL A 604 -41.13 3.43 -1.79
N HIS A 605 -41.10 2.49 -2.74
CA HIS A 605 -42.32 1.84 -3.21
C HIS A 605 -42.96 0.98 -2.12
N ASP A 606 -42.20 0.19 -1.34
CA ASP A 606 -42.76 -0.54 -0.19
C ASP A 606 -43.44 0.40 0.80
N ALA A 607 -42.85 1.56 1.10
CA ALA A 607 -43.45 2.56 1.98
C ALA A 607 -44.74 3.16 1.40
N MET A 608 -44.78 3.45 0.09
CA MET A 608 -46.00 3.91 -0.60
C MET A 608 -47.11 2.85 -0.55
N ARG A 609 -46.76 1.57 -0.66
CA ARG A 609 -47.70 0.45 -0.56
C ARG A 609 -48.18 0.22 0.88
N ALA A 610 -47.35 0.53 1.88
CA ALA A 610 -47.79 0.58 3.28
C ALA A 610 -48.80 1.71 3.52
N ILE A 611 -48.63 2.86 2.87
CA ILE A 611 -49.63 3.96 2.86
C ILE A 611 -50.94 3.48 2.20
N ASP A 612 -50.86 2.78 1.06
CA ASP A 612 -52.05 2.18 0.43
C ASP A 612 -52.79 1.27 1.40
N TYR A 613 -52.07 0.41 2.12
CA TYR A 613 -52.67 -0.46 3.13
C TYR A 613 -53.32 0.33 4.27
N LEU A 614 -52.64 1.35 4.82
CA LEU A 614 -53.21 2.22 5.85
C LEU A 614 -54.52 2.87 5.39
N ILE A 615 -54.60 3.33 4.14
CA ILE A 615 -55.82 3.92 3.55
C ILE A 615 -56.97 2.91 3.47
N THR A 616 -56.70 1.61 3.32
CA THR A 616 -57.75 0.57 3.29
C THR A 616 -58.34 0.26 4.66
N ARG A 617 -57.71 0.69 5.76
CA ARG A 617 -58.14 0.31 7.10
C ARG A 617 -59.31 1.18 7.58
N ALA A 618 -60.30 0.55 8.20
CA ALA A 618 -61.48 1.24 8.71
C ALA A 618 -61.21 2.12 9.95
N ASP A 619 -60.10 1.89 10.66
CA ASP A 619 -59.67 2.63 11.84
C ASP A 619 -58.67 3.75 11.52
N VAL A 620 -58.36 4.00 10.25
CA VAL A 620 -57.41 5.03 9.79
C VAL A 620 -58.11 6.08 8.94
N ASP A 621 -57.85 7.36 9.24
CA ASP A 621 -58.23 8.48 8.40
C ASP A 621 -57.18 8.72 7.31
N ALA A 622 -57.55 8.44 6.06
CA ALA A 622 -56.69 8.55 4.89
C ALA A 622 -56.08 9.96 4.68
N GLY A 623 -56.72 11.01 5.20
CA GLY A 623 -56.20 12.38 5.13
C GLY A 623 -55.19 12.74 6.22
N ARG A 624 -54.95 11.84 7.19
CA ARG A 624 -54.16 12.10 8.40
C ARG A 624 -53.09 11.05 8.64
N ILE A 625 -52.28 10.80 7.62
CA ILE A 625 -51.16 9.85 7.66
C ILE A 625 -49.83 10.62 7.77
N GLY A 626 -49.08 10.37 8.84
CA GLY A 626 -47.72 10.83 9.04
C GLY A 626 -46.68 9.75 8.72
N VAL A 627 -45.42 10.15 8.54
CA VAL A 627 -44.30 9.21 8.34
C VAL A 627 -43.10 9.62 9.19
N THR A 628 -42.47 8.66 9.85
CA THR A 628 -41.24 8.83 10.63
C THR A 628 -40.37 7.58 10.58
N GLY A 629 -39.10 7.72 10.93
CA GLY A 629 -38.15 6.61 11.03
C GLY A 629 -36.77 7.10 11.46
N ASN A 630 -35.94 6.17 11.96
CA ASN A 630 -34.56 6.44 12.40
C ASN A 630 -33.55 6.09 11.31
N SER A 631 -32.50 6.88 11.08
CA SER A 631 -31.35 6.48 10.26
C SER A 631 -31.75 6.02 8.85
N GLY A 632 -31.59 4.74 8.48
CA GLY A 632 -32.18 4.17 7.25
C GLY A 632 -33.70 4.38 7.12
N GLY A 633 -34.44 4.37 8.22
CA GLY A 633 -35.86 4.76 8.27
C GLY A 633 -36.09 6.27 8.12
N GLY A 634 -35.14 7.08 8.58
CA GLY A 634 -35.10 8.53 8.31
C GLY A 634 -34.87 8.80 6.83
N THR A 635 -33.98 8.04 6.19
CA THR A 635 -33.77 8.02 4.74
C THR A 635 -35.06 7.69 4.02
N GLN A 636 -35.75 6.61 4.40
CA GLN A 636 -37.01 6.22 3.78
C GLN A 636 -38.10 7.29 3.97
N THR A 637 -38.19 7.91 5.16
CA THR A 637 -39.09 9.03 5.40
C THR A 637 -38.82 10.17 4.40
N ALA A 638 -37.55 10.50 4.20
CA ALA A 638 -37.10 11.52 3.26
C ALA A 638 -37.43 11.17 1.80
N MET A 639 -37.31 9.89 1.42
CA MET A 639 -37.73 9.40 0.10
C MET A 639 -39.24 9.53 -0.11
N VAL A 640 -40.05 9.19 0.90
CA VAL A 640 -41.51 9.33 0.83
C VAL A 640 -41.92 10.80 0.73
N MET A 641 -41.23 11.72 1.41
CA MET A 641 -41.46 13.16 1.28
C MET A 641 -41.34 13.65 -0.18
N MET A 642 -40.39 13.11 -0.94
CA MET A 642 -40.21 13.43 -2.36
C MET A 642 -41.18 12.66 -3.27
N ALA A 643 -41.49 11.40 -2.94
CA ALA A 643 -42.19 10.47 -3.82
C ALA A 643 -43.71 10.36 -3.60
N ASP A 644 -44.25 10.73 -2.44
CA ASP A 644 -45.68 10.55 -2.13
C ASP A 644 -46.33 11.80 -1.54
N SER A 645 -47.24 12.41 -2.31
CA SER A 645 -47.93 13.62 -1.89
C SER A 645 -49.06 13.39 -0.89
N ARG A 646 -49.40 12.13 -0.56
CA ARG A 646 -50.55 11.79 0.30
C ARG A 646 -50.26 11.95 1.78
N ILE A 647 -48.98 11.95 2.19
CA ILE A 647 -48.61 12.15 3.59
C ILE A 647 -48.99 13.56 4.05
N ALA A 648 -49.49 13.67 5.27
CA ALA A 648 -49.94 14.92 5.88
C ALA A 648 -48.86 15.59 6.74
N ALA A 649 -47.92 14.81 7.29
CA ALA A 649 -46.79 15.30 8.09
C ALA A 649 -45.61 14.31 8.02
N ALA A 650 -44.39 14.79 8.24
CA ALA A 650 -43.20 13.93 8.31
C ALA A 650 -42.28 14.29 9.48
N ALA A 651 -41.58 13.29 10.02
CA ALA A 651 -40.59 13.50 11.07
C ALA A 651 -39.33 12.64 10.87
N PRO A 652 -38.45 12.93 9.88
CA PRO A 652 -37.25 12.14 9.67
C PRO A 652 -36.28 12.28 10.86
N ALA A 653 -35.83 11.16 11.42
CA ALA A 653 -34.88 11.12 12.54
C ALA A 653 -33.48 10.65 12.12
N THR A 654 -32.45 11.30 12.68
CA THR A 654 -31.02 10.94 12.59
C THR A 654 -30.54 10.64 11.16
N PHE A 655 -30.97 11.45 10.19
CA PHE A 655 -30.57 11.32 8.78
C PHE A 655 -30.39 12.67 8.08
N VAL A 656 -31.24 13.66 8.38
CA VAL A 656 -31.15 14.99 7.79
C VAL A 656 -29.78 15.58 8.13
N MET A 657 -29.03 15.99 7.11
CA MET A 657 -27.65 16.49 7.19
C MET A 657 -27.43 17.54 6.09
N SER A 658 -26.18 17.89 5.79
CA SER A 658 -25.80 18.31 4.43
C SER A 658 -24.82 17.31 3.83
N ARG A 659 -24.93 17.05 2.52
CA ARG A 659 -24.00 16.15 1.81
C ARG A 659 -22.56 16.65 1.90
N GLN A 660 -22.36 17.98 1.87
CA GLN A 660 -21.05 18.59 2.03
C GLN A 660 -20.38 18.20 3.36
N SER A 661 -21.09 18.37 4.48
CA SER A 661 -20.54 18.02 5.80
C SER A 661 -20.26 16.52 5.92
N PHE A 662 -21.14 15.68 5.37
CA PHE A 662 -20.96 14.23 5.39
C PHE A 662 -19.82 13.74 4.50
N MET A 663 -19.63 14.35 3.34
CA MET A 663 -18.46 14.10 2.47
C MET A 663 -17.16 14.29 3.26
N TYR A 664 -17.05 15.37 4.03
CA TYR A 664 -15.87 15.66 4.86
C TYR A 664 -15.76 14.79 6.12
N ALA A 665 -16.88 14.28 6.65
CA ALA A 665 -16.86 13.30 7.73
C ALA A 665 -16.21 11.96 7.32
N GLY A 666 -16.02 11.73 6.02
CA GLY A 666 -15.30 10.56 5.51
C GLY A 666 -16.08 9.25 5.59
N ARG A 667 -17.39 9.30 5.88
CA ARG A 667 -18.26 8.12 5.98
C ARG A 667 -18.82 7.68 4.62
N CYS A 668 -19.28 6.43 4.56
CA CYS A 668 -19.93 5.81 3.41
C CYS A 668 -21.45 5.81 3.60
N GLN A 669 -22.19 5.74 2.49
CA GLN A 669 -23.65 5.64 2.49
C GLN A 669 -24.07 4.24 2.06
N ASP A 670 -25.19 3.78 2.61
CA ASP A 670 -25.80 2.51 2.24
C ASP A 670 -26.41 2.58 0.83
N ALA A 671 -26.63 1.44 0.16
CA ALA A 671 -27.09 1.41 -1.22
C ALA A 671 -28.39 2.17 -1.50
N GLU A 672 -29.36 2.13 -0.58
CA GLU A 672 -30.63 2.85 -0.70
C GLU A 672 -30.48 4.37 -0.50
N GLN A 673 -29.36 4.82 0.04
CA GLN A 673 -29.04 6.24 0.20
C GLN A 673 -28.31 6.80 -1.02
N ILE A 674 -27.78 5.97 -1.93
CA ILE A 674 -27.04 6.44 -3.12
C ILE A 674 -28.02 6.69 -4.27
N TRP A 675 -28.10 7.96 -4.69
CA TRP A 675 -28.99 8.41 -5.78
C TRP A 675 -28.16 9.01 -6.93
N PRO A 676 -27.80 8.21 -7.93
CA PRO A 676 -26.90 8.64 -9.00
C PRO A 676 -27.36 9.92 -9.70
N GLY A 677 -26.49 10.94 -9.71
CA GLY A 677 -26.74 12.25 -10.33
C GLY A 677 -27.46 13.28 -9.46
N PHE A 678 -27.94 12.93 -8.26
CA PHE A 678 -28.74 13.86 -7.45
C PHE A 678 -27.95 15.12 -7.05
N THR A 679 -26.68 14.96 -6.65
CA THR A 679 -25.79 16.10 -6.38
C THR A 679 -25.42 16.84 -7.67
N ALA A 680 -25.28 16.16 -8.81
CA ALA A 680 -25.01 16.80 -10.09
C ALA A 680 -26.11 17.79 -10.51
N PHE A 681 -27.37 17.54 -10.13
CA PHE A 681 -28.48 18.47 -10.32
C PHE A 681 -28.47 19.65 -9.34
N GLY A 682 -27.49 19.73 -8.43
CA GLY A 682 -27.40 20.77 -7.40
C GLY A 682 -28.30 20.50 -6.19
N PHE A 683 -28.88 19.31 -6.06
CA PHE A 683 -29.73 18.98 -4.92
C PHE A 683 -28.90 18.50 -3.72
N ASP A 684 -29.36 18.90 -2.52
CA ASP A 684 -28.88 18.43 -1.23
C ASP A 684 -30.09 18.11 -0.32
N HIS A 685 -29.86 17.78 0.94
CA HIS A 685 -30.91 17.50 1.92
C HIS A 685 -31.84 18.69 2.16
N GLU A 686 -31.41 19.93 1.89
CA GLU A 686 -32.30 21.09 1.83
C GLU A 686 -33.43 20.86 0.84
N ASP A 687 -33.13 20.37 -0.37
CA ASP A 687 -34.12 20.07 -1.40
C ASP A 687 -35.04 18.92 -0.99
N ILE A 688 -34.53 17.94 -0.24
CA ILE A 688 -35.37 16.87 0.31
C ILE A 688 -36.43 17.45 1.28
N LEU A 689 -36.03 18.37 2.16
CA LEU A 689 -36.99 19.04 3.05
C LEU A 689 -37.95 19.94 2.27
N LEU A 690 -37.44 20.66 1.26
CA LEU A 690 -38.26 21.52 0.39
C LEU A 690 -39.38 20.75 -0.30
N ALA A 691 -39.17 19.47 -0.64
CA ALA A 691 -40.16 18.64 -1.32
C ALA A 691 -41.51 18.54 -0.57
N ILE A 692 -41.50 18.64 0.76
CA ILE A 692 -42.72 18.57 1.57
C ILE A 692 -43.30 19.94 1.94
N ALA A 693 -42.57 21.04 1.71
CA ALA A 693 -43.01 22.37 2.11
C ALA A 693 -44.37 22.73 1.47
N PRO A 694 -45.30 23.40 2.18
CA PRO A 694 -45.23 23.85 3.56
C PRO A 694 -45.98 22.92 4.53
N LYS A 695 -46.02 21.60 4.27
CA LYS A 695 -46.65 20.64 5.19
C LYS A 695 -45.85 20.57 6.51
N PRO A 696 -46.49 20.12 7.61
CA PRO A 696 -45.80 19.89 8.87
C PRO A 696 -44.56 19.00 8.71
N LEU A 697 -43.41 19.45 9.22
CA LEU A 697 -42.13 18.75 9.22
C LEU A 697 -41.43 18.91 10.57
N LEU A 698 -41.01 17.80 11.18
CA LEU A 698 -40.16 17.78 12.37
C LEU A 698 -38.82 17.11 12.07
N VAL A 699 -37.72 17.86 12.09
CA VAL A 699 -36.38 17.27 12.00
C VAL A 699 -35.97 16.77 13.39
N LEU A 700 -35.74 15.47 13.52
CA LEU A 700 -35.28 14.84 14.76
C LEU A 700 -33.79 14.52 14.63
N ALA A 701 -32.97 14.99 15.57
CA ALA A 701 -31.52 14.80 15.51
C ALA A 701 -30.92 14.54 16.89
N VAL A 702 -29.68 14.06 16.92
CA VAL A 702 -28.91 13.88 18.16
C VAL A 702 -27.55 14.57 18.06
N SER A 703 -27.03 15.05 19.18
CA SER A 703 -25.85 15.93 19.21
C SER A 703 -24.52 15.22 18.89
N TYR A 704 -24.42 13.91 19.15
CA TYR A 704 -23.18 13.12 19.00
C TYR A 704 -23.30 12.05 17.90
N ASP A 705 -24.02 12.37 16.83
CA ASP A 705 -24.21 11.49 15.67
C ASP A 705 -22.94 11.42 14.79
N PHE A 706 -22.77 10.33 14.04
CA PHE A 706 -21.79 10.26 12.96
C PHE A 706 -22.26 11.01 11.70
N PHE A 707 -23.56 11.30 11.59
CA PHE A 707 -24.08 12.33 10.70
C PHE A 707 -23.81 13.71 11.35
N PRO A 708 -22.91 14.54 10.80
CA PRO A 708 -22.49 15.75 11.51
C PRO A 708 -23.65 16.70 11.78
N ILE A 709 -23.89 17.00 13.06
CA ILE A 709 -25.01 17.85 13.52
C ILE A 709 -24.94 19.24 12.90
N GLU A 710 -23.74 19.76 12.61
CA GLU A 710 -23.53 21.04 11.94
C GLU A 710 -24.19 21.06 10.55
N GLY A 711 -24.17 19.94 9.83
CA GLY A 711 -24.86 19.78 8.56
C GLY A 711 -26.38 19.83 8.75
N THR A 712 -26.91 19.14 9.76
CA THR A 712 -28.34 19.16 10.09
C THR A 712 -28.83 20.56 10.46
N LEU A 713 -28.10 21.25 11.34
CA LEU A 713 -28.42 22.61 11.79
C LEU A 713 -28.42 23.58 10.60
N ARG A 714 -27.37 23.54 9.76
CA ARG A 714 -27.29 24.35 8.53
C ARG A 714 -28.47 24.11 7.61
N THR A 715 -28.78 22.84 7.33
CA THR A 715 -29.88 22.45 6.44
C THR A 715 -31.22 22.95 6.98
N PHE A 716 -31.49 22.75 8.27
CA PHE A 716 -32.72 23.24 8.92
C PHE A 716 -32.83 24.77 8.89
N ASP A 717 -31.74 25.47 9.22
CA ASP A 717 -31.72 26.93 9.25
C ASP A 717 -31.99 27.55 7.89
N ARG A 718 -31.43 26.98 6.82
CA ARG A 718 -31.64 27.46 5.45
C ARG A 718 -33.07 27.25 4.95
N VAL A 719 -33.73 26.15 5.32
CA VAL A 719 -35.06 25.83 4.76
C VAL A 719 -36.23 26.55 5.45
N LYS A 720 -36.06 27.05 6.69
CA LYS A 720 -37.13 27.75 7.44
C LYS A 720 -37.81 28.86 6.63
N ARG A 721 -37.03 29.63 5.86
CA ARG A 721 -37.55 30.73 5.05
C ARG A 721 -38.64 30.30 4.05
N PHE A 722 -38.62 29.05 3.60
CA PHE A 722 -39.62 28.56 2.66
C PHE A 722 -40.98 28.29 3.33
N TRP A 723 -41.00 28.00 4.63
CA TRP A 723 -42.24 27.99 5.41
C TRP A 723 -42.71 29.41 5.75
N GLU A 724 -41.78 30.34 6.02
CA GLU A 724 -42.07 31.77 6.20
C GLU A 724 -42.75 32.38 4.96
N MET A 725 -42.28 32.03 3.75
CA MET A 725 -42.92 32.42 2.49
C MET A 725 -44.39 32.00 2.39
N HIS A 726 -44.78 30.95 3.09
CA HIS A 726 -46.16 30.47 3.17
C HIS A 726 -46.93 30.99 4.39
N GLY A 727 -46.30 31.77 5.27
CA GLY A 727 -46.85 32.20 6.56
C GLY A 727 -47.16 31.01 7.49
N LYS A 728 -46.29 29.99 7.46
CA LYS A 728 -46.47 28.70 8.15
C LYS A 728 -45.23 28.31 8.95
N GLU A 729 -44.54 29.27 9.56
CA GLU A 729 -43.29 29.03 10.29
C GLU A 729 -43.45 27.98 11.40
N GLU A 730 -44.64 27.88 11.98
CA GLU A 730 -44.96 26.93 13.05
C GLU A 730 -45.06 25.47 12.59
N GLN A 731 -45.13 25.23 11.28
CA GLN A 731 -45.22 23.89 10.68
C GLN A 731 -43.86 23.23 10.52
N ILE A 732 -42.74 23.97 10.64
CA ILE A 732 -41.40 23.39 10.61
C ILE A 732 -40.74 23.51 11.98
N GLN A 733 -40.29 22.37 12.52
CA GLN A 733 -39.69 22.27 13.85
C GLN A 733 -38.45 21.38 13.81
N MET A 734 -37.55 21.57 14.78
CA MET A 734 -36.42 20.68 15.02
C MET A 734 -36.36 20.37 16.50
N PHE A 735 -36.07 19.11 16.82
CA PHE A 735 -35.80 18.68 18.18
C PHE A 735 -34.49 17.90 18.19
N VAL A 736 -33.58 18.31 19.07
CA VAL A 736 -32.24 17.74 19.21
C VAL A 736 -32.11 17.16 20.61
N ASP A 737 -31.71 15.89 20.69
CA ASP A 737 -31.38 15.24 21.96
C ASP A 737 -29.86 15.15 22.17
N GLU A 738 -29.42 15.08 23.42
CA GLU A 738 -28.00 14.85 23.76
C GLU A 738 -27.70 13.35 23.82
N ALA A 739 -27.60 12.72 22.64
CA ALA A 739 -27.32 11.29 22.51
C ALA A 739 -26.40 10.98 21.33
N VAL A 740 -25.95 9.74 21.26
CA VAL A 740 -25.34 9.14 20.06
C VAL A 740 -26.43 8.62 19.13
N HIS A 741 -26.05 8.22 17.91
CA HIS A 741 -26.95 7.78 16.85
C HIS A 741 -28.00 6.74 17.32
N SER A 742 -29.26 7.18 17.51
CA SER A 742 -30.40 6.37 17.98
C SER A 742 -31.72 7.16 17.92
N TYR A 743 -32.87 6.47 17.85
CA TYR A 743 -34.19 7.05 18.07
C TYR A 743 -34.50 7.04 19.56
N THR A 744 -34.04 8.06 20.28
CA THR A 744 -34.19 8.10 21.74
C THR A 744 -35.66 8.21 22.18
N PRO A 745 -35.97 7.82 23.43
CA PRO A 745 -37.29 8.08 24.02
C PRO A 745 -37.70 9.56 23.98
N ALA A 746 -36.75 10.50 24.08
CA ALA A 746 -37.03 11.94 23.98
C ALA A 746 -37.42 12.34 22.55
N LEU A 747 -36.71 11.84 21.53
CA LEU A 747 -37.10 12.01 20.13
C LEU A 747 -38.50 11.41 19.89
N ALA A 748 -38.80 10.24 20.46
CA ALA A 748 -40.09 9.57 20.30
C ALA A 748 -41.24 10.36 20.93
N ALA A 749 -41.00 10.96 22.11
CA ALA A 749 -41.96 11.85 22.76
C ALA A 749 -42.21 13.11 21.93
N ALA A 750 -41.15 13.73 21.38
CA ALA A 750 -41.27 14.90 20.50
C ALA A 750 -42.05 14.56 19.22
N ALA A 751 -41.77 13.41 18.61
CA ALA A 751 -42.51 12.93 17.44
C ALA A 751 -44.00 12.69 17.75
N ALA A 752 -44.31 12.07 18.89
CA ALA A 752 -45.68 11.83 19.33
C ALA A 752 -46.45 13.15 19.55
N GLU A 753 -45.84 14.13 20.24
CA GLU A 753 -46.44 15.44 20.43
C GLU A 753 -46.69 16.15 19.09
N PHE A 754 -45.72 16.10 18.18
CA PHE A 754 -45.81 16.68 16.84
C PHE A 754 -46.94 16.05 16.03
N PHE A 755 -46.98 14.73 15.87
CA PHE A 755 -48.04 14.08 15.11
C PHE A 755 -49.42 14.29 15.74
N MET A 756 -49.52 14.31 17.07
CA MET A 756 -50.78 14.63 17.75
C MET A 756 -51.25 16.05 17.48
N ARG A 757 -50.32 17.01 17.46
CA ARG A 757 -50.64 18.41 17.15
C ARG A 757 -51.12 18.57 15.71
N HIS A 758 -50.45 17.94 14.75
CA HIS A 758 -50.68 18.19 13.33
C HIS A 758 -51.68 17.21 12.68
N LEU A 759 -51.90 16.03 13.26
CA LEU A 759 -52.86 15.02 12.78
C LEU A 759 -54.02 14.78 13.77
N GLY A 760 -53.78 14.82 15.09
CA GLY A 760 -54.71 14.31 16.11
C GLY A 760 -55.94 15.19 16.40
N GLY A 761 -55.83 16.52 16.34
CA GLY A 761 -56.93 17.44 16.66
C GLY A 761 -57.33 17.46 18.16
N ARG A 762 -56.89 18.51 18.88
CA ARG A 762 -57.14 18.86 20.31
C ARG A 762 -56.65 17.88 21.41
N ARG A 763 -55.89 18.46 22.36
CA ARG A 763 -55.19 17.86 23.51
C ARG A 763 -56.06 16.98 24.41
N ALA A 764 -55.72 15.70 24.54
CA ALA A 764 -55.76 14.99 25.82
C ALA A 764 -54.36 15.06 26.44
N ALA A 765 -54.27 15.25 27.76
CA ALA A 765 -52.99 15.32 28.46
C ALA A 765 -52.22 14.01 28.28
N PHE A 766 -51.03 14.09 27.70
CA PHE A 766 -50.11 12.96 27.57
C PHE A 766 -49.64 12.56 28.98
N VAL A 767 -50.07 11.39 29.46
CA VAL A 767 -49.58 10.78 30.69
C VAL A 767 -48.65 9.64 30.31
N VAL A 768 -47.36 9.77 30.63
CA VAL A 768 -46.40 8.67 30.54
C VAL A 768 -46.87 7.58 31.51
N ALA A 769 -47.56 6.56 30.99
CA ALA A 769 -47.86 5.36 31.78
C ALA A 769 -46.56 4.60 32.06
N PRO A 770 -46.48 3.81 33.16
CA PRO A 770 -45.29 3.02 33.49
C PRO A 770 -44.81 2.15 32.33
N SER A 771 -43.53 1.77 32.38
CA SER A 771 -42.93 0.84 31.42
C SER A 771 -43.61 -0.52 31.53
N ASP A 772 -44.47 -0.86 30.56
CA ASP A 772 -44.74 -2.26 30.29
C ASP A 772 -43.49 -2.84 29.61
N GLU A 773 -43.15 -4.08 29.90
CA GLU A 773 -42.06 -4.77 29.21
C GLU A 773 -42.38 -4.91 27.71
N ASN A 774 -41.35 -4.78 26.87
CA ASN A 774 -41.52 -5.04 25.44
C ASN A 774 -41.91 -6.50 25.20
N PRO A 775 -42.86 -6.78 24.28
CA PRO A 775 -43.05 -8.13 23.77
C PRO A 775 -41.72 -8.81 23.39
N GLU A 776 -41.63 -10.10 23.67
CA GLU A 776 -40.57 -10.95 23.14
C GLU A 776 -40.60 -10.94 21.61
N VAL A 777 -39.42 -10.91 20.97
CA VAL A 777 -39.26 -10.86 19.49
C VAL A 777 -40.11 -11.93 18.79
N SER A 778 -40.13 -13.16 19.33
CA SER A 778 -40.90 -14.28 18.78
C SER A 778 -42.41 -14.04 18.73
N GLN A 779 -42.95 -13.21 19.62
CA GLN A 779 -44.38 -12.87 19.64
C GLN A 779 -44.77 -11.95 18.50
N LEU A 780 -43.80 -11.20 17.95
CA LEU A 780 -43.95 -10.15 16.95
C LEU A 780 -43.69 -10.61 15.51
N LEU A 781 -43.39 -11.89 15.29
CA LEU A 781 -43.22 -12.47 13.96
C LEU A 781 -44.56 -12.68 13.26
N CYS A 782 -44.64 -12.26 12.00
CA CYS A 782 -45.78 -12.52 11.12
C CYS A 782 -45.76 -13.97 10.61
N MET A 783 -44.57 -14.47 10.27
CA MET A 783 -44.32 -15.78 9.67
C MET A 783 -43.99 -16.80 10.75
N SER A 784 -44.50 -18.01 10.59
CA SER A 784 -44.24 -19.10 11.54
C SER A 784 -42.79 -19.61 11.45
N SER A 785 -42.22 -19.53 10.25
CA SER A 785 -40.81 -19.82 9.94
C SER A 785 -39.85 -18.71 10.40
N GLY A 786 -40.36 -17.54 10.76
CA GLY A 786 -39.58 -16.32 10.97
C GLY A 786 -39.04 -15.67 9.69
N GLN A 787 -39.29 -16.24 8.50
CA GLN A 787 -38.83 -15.70 7.21
C GLN A 787 -39.88 -15.87 6.12
N VAL A 788 -40.18 -14.78 5.40
CA VAL A 788 -41.15 -14.73 4.29
C VAL A 788 -40.80 -15.74 3.20
N MET A 789 -39.53 -15.84 2.83
CA MET A 789 -39.06 -16.73 1.75
C MET A 789 -39.24 -18.22 2.06
N SER A 790 -39.44 -18.57 3.33
CA SER A 790 -39.64 -19.95 3.80
C SER A 790 -41.10 -20.25 4.15
N GLU A 791 -42.01 -19.28 3.98
CA GLU A 791 -43.41 -19.43 4.38
C GLU A 791 -44.25 -20.07 3.27
N SER A 792 -45.11 -21.02 3.65
CA SER A 792 -45.96 -21.78 2.70
C SER A 792 -47.42 -21.34 2.72
N GLY A 793 -47.83 -20.56 3.73
CA GLY A 793 -49.21 -20.12 3.95
C GLY A 793 -49.59 -18.77 3.29
N LEU A 794 -48.80 -18.29 2.33
CA LEU A 794 -49.06 -17.06 1.57
C LEU A 794 -49.94 -17.36 0.34
N GLU A 795 -50.78 -16.40 -0.05
CA GLU A 795 -51.74 -16.58 -1.16
C GLU A 795 -51.05 -16.72 -2.52
N VAL A 796 -49.91 -16.03 -2.68
CA VAL A 796 -49.01 -16.11 -3.83
C VAL A 796 -47.61 -16.46 -3.30
N PRO A 797 -46.86 -17.35 -3.97
CA PRO A 797 -45.50 -17.70 -3.57
C PRO A 797 -44.62 -16.45 -3.38
N ALA A 798 -43.83 -16.44 -2.30
CA ALA A 798 -42.90 -15.36 -2.03
C ALA A 798 -41.77 -15.32 -3.08
N ARG A 799 -41.40 -14.10 -3.46
CA ARG A 799 -40.25 -13.78 -4.32
C ARG A 799 -39.31 -12.85 -3.57
N ALA A 800 -38.03 -12.88 -3.93
CA ALA A 800 -37.05 -11.91 -3.47
C ALA A 800 -37.01 -10.71 -4.44
N VAL A 801 -36.55 -9.55 -3.96
CA VAL A 801 -36.28 -8.37 -4.80
C VAL A 801 -35.24 -8.68 -5.88
N HIS A 802 -34.28 -9.57 -5.60
CA HIS A 802 -33.38 -10.11 -6.62
C HIS A 802 -34.13 -10.69 -7.83
N ASP A 803 -35.23 -11.42 -7.62
CA ASP A 803 -35.98 -12.00 -8.73
C ASP A 803 -36.63 -10.90 -9.61
N GLU A 804 -36.97 -9.76 -9.03
CA GLU A 804 -37.48 -8.58 -9.77
C GLU A 804 -36.35 -7.85 -10.53
N ILE A 805 -35.14 -7.78 -9.95
CA ILE A 805 -33.93 -7.27 -10.63
C ILE A 805 -33.60 -8.13 -11.86
N ALA A 806 -33.67 -9.46 -11.73
CA ALA A 806 -33.44 -10.39 -12.82
C ALA A 806 -34.50 -10.24 -13.94
N ASP A 807 -35.79 -10.14 -13.60
CA ASP A 807 -36.86 -9.88 -14.58
C ASP A 807 -36.60 -8.59 -15.35
N ARG A 808 -36.16 -7.54 -14.66
CA ARG A 808 -35.85 -6.24 -15.28
C ARG A 808 -34.64 -6.31 -16.20
N SER A 809 -33.59 -7.03 -15.83
CA SER A 809 -32.43 -7.29 -16.71
C SER A 809 -32.87 -7.98 -18.01
N GLN A 810 -33.73 -9.00 -17.92
CA GLN A 810 -34.27 -9.73 -19.07
C GLN A 810 -35.13 -8.83 -19.96
N LEU A 811 -35.97 -7.96 -19.37
CA LEU A 811 -36.76 -6.99 -20.12
C LEU A 811 -35.87 -6.01 -20.88
N LEU A 812 -34.82 -5.47 -20.25
CA LEU A 812 -33.88 -4.59 -20.93
C LEU A 812 -33.16 -5.30 -22.08
N ARG A 813 -32.77 -6.58 -21.89
CA ARG A 813 -32.20 -7.40 -22.97
C ARG A 813 -33.16 -7.52 -24.16
N ALA A 814 -34.42 -7.86 -23.92
CA ALA A 814 -35.44 -7.95 -24.96
C ALA A 814 -35.66 -6.61 -25.70
N ASN A 815 -35.66 -5.49 -24.96
CA ASN A 815 -35.76 -4.15 -25.55
C ASN A 815 -34.55 -3.83 -26.45
N ARG A 816 -33.34 -4.19 -26.03
CA ARG A 816 -32.13 -4.02 -26.84
C ARG A 816 -32.19 -4.87 -28.12
N GLU A 817 -32.57 -6.14 -28.01
CA GLU A 817 -32.69 -7.05 -29.16
C GLU A 817 -33.73 -6.58 -30.20
N ALA A 818 -34.76 -5.83 -29.78
CA ALA A 818 -35.77 -5.25 -30.65
C ALA A 818 -35.40 -3.88 -31.26
N ALA A 819 -34.30 -3.24 -30.82
CA ALA A 819 -33.96 -1.88 -31.22
C ALA A 819 -33.28 -1.82 -32.60
N VAL A 820 -33.73 -0.89 -33.46
CA VAL A 820 -33.27 -0.76 -34.86
C VAL A 820 -31.90 -0.08 -34.99
N SER A 821 -31.53 0.79 -34.05
CA SER A 821 -30.29 1.60 -34.04
C SER A 821 -29.49 1.43 -32.75
N LEU A 822 -29.45 0.19 -32.22
CA LEU A 822 -28.84 -0.10 -30.92
C LEU A 822 -27.34 0.22 -30.90
N LYS A 823 -26.60 -0.13 -31.96
CA LYS A 823 -25.14 0.12 -32.05
C LYS A 823 -24.86 1.62 -31.99
N GLU A 824 -25.52 2.42 -32.83
CA GLU A 824 -25.30 3.88 -32.88
C GLU A 824 -25.67 4.54 -31.55
N THR A 825 -26.85 4.22 -31.02
CA THR A 825 -27.35 4.81 -29.76
C THR A 825 -26.47 4.40 -28.58
N GLY A 826 -26.05 3.14 -28.54
CA GLY A 826 -25.23 2.60 -27.45
C GLY A 826 -23.81 3.15 -27.46
N LEU A 827 -23.17 3.25 -28.63
CA LEU A 827 -21.84 3.84 -28.76
C LEU A 827 -21.85 5.35 -28.48
N GLN A 828 -22.86 6.08 -28.95
CA GLN A 828 -23.02 7.50 -28.63
C GLN A 828 -23.17 7.71 -27.12
N TRP A 829 -24.04 6.94 -26.46
CA TRP A 829 -24.22 7.05 -25.01
C TRP A 829 -22.92 6.71 -24.27
N LEU A 830 -22.20 5.68 -24.69
CA LEU A 830 -20.93 5.28 -24.09
C LEU A 830 -19.86 6.37 -24.25
N GLU A 831 -19.74 6.96 -25.44
CA GLU A 831 -18.83 8.06 -25.73
C GLU A 831 -19.13 9.28 -24.86
N GLU A 832 -20.40 9.70 -24.78
CA GLU A 832 -20.84 10.79 -23.91
C GLU A 832 -20.44 10.52 -22.45
N ARG A 833 -20.66 9.31 -21.93
CA ARG A 833 -20.31 8.97 -20.53
C ARG A 833 -18.80 8.97 -20.26
N ILE A 834 -17.98 8.55 -21.24
CA ILE A 834 -16.53 8.48 -21.06
C ILE A 834 -15.88 9.87 -21.12
N TYR A 835 -16.36 10.74 -22.02
CA TYR A 835 -15.77 12.06 -22.23
C TYR A 835 -16.42 13.20 -21.43
N ASP A 836 -17.63 13.02 -20.90
CA ASP A 836 -18.31 14.07 -20.15
C ASP A 836 -17.49 14.53 -18.92
N GLY A 837 -17.42 15.85 -18.73
CA GLY A 837 -16.65 16.49 -17.67
C GLY A 837 -15.12 16.28 -17.73
N ARG A 838 -14.58 15.57 -18.74
CA ARG A 838 -13.13 15.32 -18.85
C ARG A 838 -12.41 16.56 -19.35
N LYS A 839 -11.27 16.88 -18.75
CA LYS A 839 -10.44 18.06 -19.10
C LYS A 839 -9.08 17.62 -19.65
N PRO A 840 -8.96 17.30 -20.95
CA PRO A 840 -7.71 16.83 -21.53
C PRO A 840 -6.60 17.88 -21.43
N VAL A 841 -5.36 17.42 -21.26
CA VAL A 841 -4.17 18.28 -21.24
C VAL A 841 -3.07 17.70 -22.14
N PRO A 842 -2.14 18.53 -22.66
CA PRO A 842 -1.05 18.04 -23.52
C PRO A 842 -0.16 17.01 -22.80
N PHE A 843 0.29 15.99 -23.53
CA PHE A 843 1.19 14.97 -22.99
C PHE A 843 2.57 15.52 -22.68
N ARG A 844 2.98 15.39 -21.42
CA ARG A 844 4.33 15.68 -20.95
C ARG A 844 4.74 14.61 -19.94
N PRO A 845 4.98 13.37 -20.41
CA PRO A 845 5.32 12.27 -19.51
C PRO A 845 6.60 12.58 -18.77
N ARG A 846 6.65 12.21 -17.50
CA ARG A 846 7.84 12.30 -16.66
C ARG A 846 8.35 10.89 -16.43
N CYS A 847 9.55 10.62 -16.95
CA CYS A 847 10.17 9.31 -16.87
C CYS A 847 11.33 9.36 -15.87
N PHE A 848 11.36 8.40 -14.94
CA PHE A 848 12.42 8.26 -13.94
C PHE A 848 13.31 7.10 -14.39
N MET A 849 14.30 7.45 -15.20
CA MET A 849 15.31 6.51 -15.67
C MET A 849 16.40 6.41 -14.61
N GLN A 850 16.15 5.61 -13.58
CA GLN A 850 17.24 5.04 -12.79
C GLN A 850 17.79 3.85 -13.58
N ARG A 851 19.11 3.66 -13.55
CA ARG A 851 19.68 2.37 -13.95
C ARG A 851 19.25 1.43 -12.83
N ASP A 852 18.18 0.69 -13.02
CA ASP A 852 17.70 -0.36 -12.14
C ASP A 852 17.23 -1.51 -13.05
N THR A 853 17.39 -2.74 -12.58
CA THR A 853 16.97 -3.94 -13.29
C THR A 853 16.13 -4.82 -12.39
N VAL A 854 15.38 -5.73 -12.98
CA VAL A 854 14.72 -6.81 -12.25
C VAL A 854 14.88 -8.08 -13.09
N GLY A 855 15.79 -8.95 -12.67
CA GLY A 855 16.27 -10.06 -13.49
C GLY A 855 16.95 -9.54 -14.77
N GLU A 856 16.50 -10.01 -15.93
CA GLU A 856 17.05 -9.66 -17.26
C GLU A 856 16.35 -8.46 -17.92
N LEU A 857 15.54 -7.70 -17.17
CA LEU A 857 14.78 -6.57 -17.68
C LEU A 857 15.30 -5.25 -17.10
N ASP A 858 15.49 -4.27 -17.98
CA ASP A 858 15.54 -2.85 -17.62
C ASP A 858 14.12 -2.36 -17.36
N PHE A 859 13.96 -1.44 -16.42
CA PHE A 859 12.67 -0.76 -16.23
C PHE A 859 12.82 0.73 -15.93
N TYR A 860 11.76 1.48 -16.19
CA TYR A 860 11.63 2.85 -15.70
C TYR A 860 10.19 3.17 -15.32
N ASN A 861 10.02 4.11 -14.41
CA ASN A 861 8.71 4.62 -13.99
C ASN A 861 8.32 5.79 -14.88
N ALA A 862 7.05 5.87 -15.28
CA ALA A 862 6.50 7.00 -16.01
C ALA A 862 5.19 7.48 -15.37
N ILE A 863 5.00 8.79 -15.33
CA ILE A 863 3.70 9.40 -15.03
C ILE A 863 3.32 10.42 -16.10
N TRP A 864 2.03 10.54 -16.37
CA TRP A 864 1.49 11.53 -17.30
C TRP A 864 0.07 11.92 -16.88
N TRP A 865 -0.37 13.08 -17.33
CA TRP A 865 -1.73 13.52 -17.09
C TRP A 865 -2.71 12.73 -17.95
N SER A 866 -3.69 12.08 -17.31
CA SER A 866 -4.90 11.61 -17.98
C SER A 866 -5.78 12.80 -18.33
N GLN A 867 -6.03 13.65 -17.34
CA GLN A 867 -6.74 14.93 -17.46
C GLN A 867 -6.21 15.92 -16.40
N GLU A 868 -6.69 17.16 -16.44
CA GLU A 868 -6.41 18.14 -15.39
C GLU A 868 -6.71 17.55 -14.00
N GLY A 869 -5.71 17.56 -13.11
CA GLY A 869 -5.84 17.09 -11.74
C GLY A 869 -5.68 15.57 -11.53
N ILE A 870 -5.67 14.74 -12.59
CA ILE A 870 -5.54 13.27 -12.53
C ILE A 870 -4.35 12.78 -13.39
N PHE A 871 -3.41 12.11 -12.73
CA PHE A 871 -2.31 11.38 -13.37
C PHE A 871 -2.65 9.90 -13.57
N ASN A 872 -2.15 9.34 -14.67
CA ASN A 872 -1.85 7.92 -14.74
C ASN A 872 -0.37 7.66 -14.42
N HIS A 873 -0.07 6.41 -14.13
CA HIS A 873 1.28 5.91 -13.88
C HIS A 873 1.48 4.63 -14.69
N GLY A 874 2.72 4.35 -15.06
CA GLY A 874 3.07 3.03 -15.54
C GLY A 874 4.53 2.68 -15.33
N LEU A 875 4.78 1.39 -15.11
CA LEU A 875 6.11 0.79 -15.16
C LEU A 875 6.38 0.27 -16.56
N VAL A 876 7.45 0.75 -17.17
CA VAL A 876 7.86 0.32 -18.50
C VAL A 876 9.03 -0.66 -18.37
N PHE A 877 8.84 -1.89 -18.81
CA PHE A 877 9.84 -2.95 -18.85
C PHE A 877 10.33 -3.19 -20.27
N LYS A 878 11.62 -3.49 -20.40
CA LYS A 878 12.24 -3.88 -21.66
C LYS A 878 13.41 -4.83 -21.40
N GLU A 879 13.80 -5.58 -22.41
CA GLU A 879 15.00 -6.43 -22.35
C GLU A 879 16.25 -5.59 -22.07
N LEU A 880 17.09 -6.06 -21.14
CA LEU A 880 18.32 -5.41 -20.71
C LEU A 880 19.25 -5.13 -21.90
N GLY A 881 19.78 -3.91 -21.97
CA GLY A 881 20.77 -3.54 -22.99
C GLY A 881 20.21 -3.02 -24.31
N ARG A 882 18.87 -2.90 -24.45
CA ARG A 882 18.22 -2.27 -25.61
C ARG A 882 18.29 -0.73 -25.65
N GLY A 883 18.98 -0.09 -24.71
CA GLY A 883 19.33 1.34 -24.78
C GLY A 883 18.12 2.27 -25.00
N GLU A 884 18.25 3.22 -25.93
CA GLU A 884 17.18 4.15 -26.35
C GLU A 884 16.42 3.68 -27.60
N GLU A 885 16.59 2.42 -28.03
CA GLU A 885 15.92 1.86 -29.19
C GLU A 885 14.40 1.99 -29.04
N ARG A 886 13.72 2.51 -30.07
CA ARG A 886 12.24 2.51 -30.10
C ARG A 886 11.76 1.16 -30.60
N ILE A 887 11.16 0.37 -29.73
CA ILE A 887 10.63 -0.95 -30.04
C ILE A 887 9.10 -1.01 -29.86
N PRO A 888 8.40 -1.94 -30.54
CA PRO A 888 6.97 -2.15 -30.33
C PRO A 888 6.64 -2.38 -28.85
N ALA A 889 5.46 -2.00 -28.39
CA ALA A 889 5.10 -2.13 -26.97
C ALA A 889 3.72 -2.74 -26.74
N THR A 890 3.57 -3.45 -25.64
CA THR A 890 2.30 -3.97 -25.15
C THR A 890 1.91 -3.21 -23.89
N LEU A 891 0.80 -2.49 -23.92
CA LEU A 891 0.20 -1.84 -22.76
C LEU A 891 -0.63 -2.87 -22.00
N ALA A 892 -0.23 -3.16 -20.77
CA ALA A 892 -0.83 -4.17 -19.93
C ALA A 892 -1.72 -3.53 -18.85
N VAL A 893 -2.96 -4.03 -18.70
CA VAL A 893 -3.98 -3.46 -17.80
C VAL A 893 -4.66 -4.58 -17.00
N TRP A 894 -4.50 -4.60 -15.68
CA TRP A 894 -5.11 -5.62 -14.82
C TRP A 894 -5.45 -5.08 -13.43
N ASP A 895 -6.23 -5.84 -12.66
CA ASP A 895 -6.61 -5.52 -11.29
C ASP A 895 -5.39 -5.24 -10.42
N GLY A 896 -5.36 -4.09 -9.74
CA GLY A 896 -4.24 -3.67 -8.89
C GLY A 896 -3.00 -3.13 -9.62
N GLY A 897 -2.94 -3.22 -10.96
CA GLY A 897 -1.86 -2.66 -11.79
C GLY A 897 -0.46 -3.06 -11.30
N THR A 898 0.43 -2.10 -11.05
CA THR A 898 1.81 -2.43 -10.65
C THR A 898 1.94 -3.02 -9.24
N HIS A 899 0.87 -3.15 -8.46
CA HIS A 899 0.89 -3.91 -7.19
C HIS A 899 0.72 -5.43 -7.38
N GLN A 900 0.55 -5.91 -8.62
CA GLN A 900 0.34 -7.33 -8.95
C GLN A 900 1.37 -7.84 -9.98
N LEU A 901 2.56 -7.23 -10.03
CA LEU A 901 3.62 -7.62 -10.97
C LEU A 901 4.04 -9.08 -10.81
N GLN A 902 4.09 -9.60 -9.58
CA GLN A 902 4.53 -10.95 -9.28
C GLN A 902 3.60 -12.00 -9.89
N ARG A 903 2.29 -11.75 -9.88
CA ARG A 903 1.28 -12.63 -10.52
C ARG A 903 1.46 -12.70 -12.04
N HIS A 904 1.89 -11.60 -12.66
CA HIS A 904 2.03 -11.47 -14.11
C HIS A 904 3.48 -11.52 -14.60
N TRP A 905 4.46 -11.82 -13.73
CA TRP A 905 5.87 -11.66 -14.03
C TRP A 905 6.37 -12.52 -15.19
N ASP A 906 5.91 -13.77 -15.24
CA ASP A 906 6.23 -14.70 -16.32
C ASP A 906 5.74 -14.18 -17.68
N TRP A 907 4.55 -13.56 -17.70
CA TRP A 907 4.01 -12.95 -18.90
C TRP A 907 4.81 -11.69 -19.28
N ILE A 908 5.13 -10.81 -18.33
CA ILE A 908 5.94 -9.60 -18.56
C ILE A 908 7.30 -9.99 -19.18
N SER A 909 7.97 -10.98 -18.58
CA SER A 909 9.29 -11.45 -19.00
C SER A 909 9.27 -12.03 -20.41
N ARG A 910 8.32 -12.93 -20.71
CA ARG A 910 8.19 -13.53 -22.05
C ARG A 910 7.86 -12.49 -23.12
N THR A 911 6.96 -11.55 -22.83
CA THR A 911 6.61 -10.46 -23.75
C THR A 911 7.83 -9.57 -24.02
N CYS A 912 8.62 -9.24 -23.00
CA CYS A 912 9.87 -8.51 -23.21
C CYS A 912 10.87 -9.27 -24.09
N GLN A 913 11.06 -10.57 -23.84
CA GLN A 913 11.95 -11.45 -24.62
C GLN A 913 11.51 -11.63 -26.08
N SER A 914 10.23 -11.42 -26.39
CA SER A 914 9.72 -11.41 -27.78
C SER A 914 10.13 -10.18 -28.59
N GLY A 915 10.88 -9.24 -27.97
CA GLY A 915 11.32 -8.00 -28.60
C GLY A 915 10.35 -6.83 -28.47
N ARG A 916 9.39 -6.89 -27.52
CA ARG A 916 8.44 -5.81 -27.22
C ARG A 916 8.76 -5.17 -25.87
N SER A 917 8.47 -3.90 -25.67
CA SER A 917 8.38 -3.33 -24.31
C SER A 917 7.03 -3.68 -23.68
N VAL A 918 6.98 -3.74 -22.35
CA VAL A 918 5.71 -3.86 -21.61
C VAL A 918 5.49 -2.60 -20.80
N ILE A 919 4.33 -1.97 -20.94
CA ILE A 919 3.91 -0.84 -20.11
C ILE A 919 2.81 -1.35 -19.18
N VAL A 920 3.11 -1.56 -17.91
CA VAL A 920 2.07 -1.92 -16.91
C VAL A 920 1.39 -0.64 -16.45
N LEU A 921 0.11 -0.48 -16.81
CA LEU A 921 -0.67 0.72 -16.53
C LEU A 921 -1.33 0.66 -15.15
N ASP A 922 -1.17 1.73 -14.39
CA ASP A 922 -2.04 2.06 -13.28
C ASP A 922 -3.10 3.08 -13.71
N THR A 923 -4.35 2.62 -13.69
CA THR A 923 -5.53 3.49 -13.83
C THR A 923 -5.85 4.15 -12.49
N THR A 924 -6.74 5.13 -12.48
CA THR A 924 -7.14 5.83 -11.26
C THR A 924 -7.53 4.84 -10.16
N GLY A 925 -6.87 4.94 -9.01
CA GLY A 925 -7.12 4.07 -7.86
C GLY A 925 -6.40 2.71 -7.86
N SER A 926 -5.50 2.42 -8.81
CA SER A 926 -4.64 1.23 -8.78
C SER A 926 -3.16 1.59 -8.58
N GLY A 927 -2.35 0.59 -8.20
CA GLY A 927 -0.92 0.77 -7.96
C GLY A 927 -0.59 1.96 -7.03
N PRO A 928 0.44 2.75 -7.33
CA PRO A 928 0.80 3.93 -6.55
C PRO A 928 -0.27 5.04 -6.54
N LEU A 929 -1.27 4.98 -7.43
CA LEU A 929 -2.38 5.93 -7.51
C LEU A 929 -3.53 5.58 -6.54
N GLN A 930 -3.45 4.44 -5.85
CA GLN A 930 -4.42 4.03 -4.85
C GLN A 930 -4.49 5.07 -3.71
N PRO A 931 -5.70 5.55 -3.35
CA PRO A 931 -5.87 6.55 -2.29
C PRO A 931 -5.43 6.08 -0.90
N HIS A 932 -5.30 7.03 0.04
CA HIS A 932 -5.13 6.70 1.45
C HIS A 932 -6.38 6.03 2.01
N LEU A 933 -6.17 5.00 2.82
CA LEU A 933 -7.23 4.19 3.41
C LEU A 933 -8.01 4.98 4.46
N ILE A 934 -9.28 4.61 4.69
CA ILE A 934 -10.12 5.23 5.73
C ILE A 934 -9.78 4.60 7.08
N ASP A 935 -9.91 3.28 7.21
CA ASP A 935 -9.69 2.54 8.46
C ASP A 935 -8.44 1.65 8.43
N GLY A 936 -7.63 1.74 7.37
CA GLY A 936 -6.43 0.92 7.22
C GLY A 936 -6.68 -0.54 6.82
N LYS A 937 -7.90 -0.88 6.38
CA LYS A 937 -8.27 -2.21 5.87
C LYS A 937 -7.96 -2.34 4.36
N ASP A 938 -8.37 -3.45 3.74
CA ASP A 938 -8.21 -3.62 2.30
C ASP A 938 -8.97 -2.49 1.56
N PRO A 939 -8.31 -1.73 0.65
CA PRO A 939 -8.94 -0.60 -0.06
C PRO A 939 -10.20 -0.98 -0.85
N LEU A 940 -10.33 -2.25 -1.25
CA LEU A 940 -11.43 -2.79 -2.06
C LEU A 940 -12.58 -3.35 -1.20
N ASP A 941 -12.43 -3.37 0.12
CA ASP A 941 -13.47 -3.84 1.03
C ASP A 941 -14.68 -2.90 1.04
N PHE A 942 -15.81 -3.46 1.44
CA PHE A 942 -17.03 -2.70 1.71
C PHE A 942 -16.75 -1.57 2.72
N TYR A 943 -17.21 -0.36 2.40
CA TYR A 943 -17.00 0.88 3.18
C TYR A 943 -15.57 1.40 3.30
N GLU A 944 -14.62 0.83 2.55
CA GLU A 944 -13.30 1.43 2.40
C GLU A 944 -13.23 2.44 1.24
N ILE A 945 -12.05 3.05 1.08
CA ILE A 945 -11.89 4.26 0.26
C ILE A 945 -12.34 4.11 -1.20
N MET A 946 -12.15 2.94 -1.82
CA MET A 946 -12.57 2.72 -3.21
C MET A 946 -14.09 2.71 -3.33
N HIS A 947 -14.77 2.04 -2.39
CA HIS A 947 -16.23 2.04 -2.31
C HIS A 947 -16.73 3.48 -2.10
N LYS A 948 -16.19 4.20 -1.10
CA LYS A 948 -16.59 5.58 -0.78
C LYS A 948 -16.49 6.53 -1.97
N LEU A 949 -15.32 6.57 -2.62
CA LEU A 949 -15.10 7.52 -3.70
C LEU A 949 -15.88 7.14 -4.96
N THR A 950 -16.12 5.85 -5.20
CA THR A 950 -16.97 5.40 -6.31
C THR A 950 -18.41 5.84 -6.10
N THR A 951 -18.95 5.67 -4.90
CA THR A 951 -20.33 6.06 -4.60
C THR A 951 -20.51 7.58 -4.56
N ASP A 952 -19.54 8.34 -4.01
CA ASP A 952 -19.50 9.80 -4.14
C ASP A 952 -19.46 10.27 -5.61
N PHE A 953 -18.82 9.50 -6.50
CA PHE A 953 -18.80 9.80 -7.93
C PHE A 953 -20.14 9.53 -8.62
N PHE A 954 -20.88 8.50 -8.19
CA PHE A 954 -22.24 8.27 -8.65
C PHE A 954 -23.16 9.46 -8.34
N TRP A 955 -23.03 10.10 -7.17
CA TRP A 955 -23.79 11.33 -6.85
C TRP A 955 -23.58 12.46 -7.87
N LEU A 956 -22.40 12.52 -8.49
CA LEU A 956 -22.04 13.47 -9.55
C LEU A 956 -22.48 13.01 -10.96
N GLY A 957 -23.20 11.90 -11.07
CA GLY A 957 -23.66 11.35 -12.35
C GLY A 957 -22.54 10.74 -13.20
N ASP A 958 -21.40 10.43 -12.58
CA ASP A 958 -20.20 9.87 -13.21
C ASP A 958 -19.87 8.50 -12.61
N SER A 959 -18.84 7.81 -13.11
CA SER A 959 -18.41 6.53 -12.56
C SER A 959 -16.91 6.31 -12.64
N LEU A 960 -16.39 5.46 -11.75
CA LEU A 960 -15.00 5.03 -11.80
C LEU A 960 -14.71 4.26 -13.10
N ALA A 961 -15.68 3.48 -13.60
CA ALA A 961 -15.58 2.80 -14.90
C ALA A 961 -15.33 3.77 -16.06
N ALA A 962 -16.08 4.88 -16.13
CA ALA A 962 -15.89 5.90 -17.16
C ALA A 962 -14.51 6.55 -17.05
N LEU A 963 -14.09 6.90 -15.82
CA LEU A 963 -12.78 7.51 -15.57
C LEU A 963 -11.62 6.58 -15.92
N ARG A 964 -11.68 5.29 -15.54
CA ARG A 964 -10.64 4.30 -15.86
C ARG A 964 -10.62 3.94 -17.34
N THR A 965 -11.78 3.95 -18.01
CA THR A 965 -11.85 3.81 -19.48
C THR A 965 -11.16 4.98 -20.17
N TYR A 966 -11.40 6.20 -19.68
CA TYR A 966 -10.70 7.39 -20.16
C TYR A 966 -9.19 7.31 -19.88
N ASP A 967 -8.76 6.82 -18.70
CA ASP A 967 -7.35 6.56 -18.39
C ASP A 967 -6.69 5.62 -19.39
N VAL A 968 -7.36 4.54 -19.79
CA VAL A 968 -6.85 3.61 -20.82
C VAL A 968 -6.69 4.30 -22.17
N ILE A 969 -7.68 5.08 -22.62
CA ILE A 969 -7.58 5.87 -23.86
C ILE A 969 -6.37 6.81 -23.81
N ARG A 970 -6.20 7.51 -22.68
CA ARG A 970 -5.10 8.46 -22.47
C ARG A 970 -3.75 7.77 -22.35
N ALA A 971 -3.69 6.55 -21.84
CA ALA A 971 -2.47 5.75 -21.79
C ALA A 971 -2.01 5.29 -23.17
N VAL A 972 -2.95 4.85 -24.04
CA VAL A 972 -2.65 4.51 -25.44
C VAL A 972 -2.05 5.71 -26.17
N GLU A 973 -2.66 6.89 -26.02
CA GLU A 973 -2.16 8.12 -26.62
C GLU A 973 -0.81 8.57 -26.03
N ALA A 974 -0.61 8.38 -24.71
CA ALA A 974 0.64 8.75 -24.03
C ALA A 974 1.81 7.83 -24.40
N ALA A 975 1.56 6.57 -24.75
CA ALA A 975 2.61 5.58 -25.00
C ALA A 975 3.58 6.03 -26.11
N ALA A 976 3.10 6.72 -27.14
CA ALA A 976 3.93 7.26 -28.22
C ALA A 976 4.91 8.36 -27.76
N ALA A 977 4.66 8.99 -26.60
CA ALA A 977 5.52 10.00 -26.00
C ALA A 977 6.52 9.43 -24.98
N LEU A 978 6.47 8.12 -24.69
CA LEU A 978 7.38 7.47 -23.75
C LEU A 978 8.73 7.11 -24.41
N PRO A 979 9.87 7.26 -23.70
CA PRO A 979 11.19 6.91 -24.22
C PRO A 979 11.31 5.43 -24.62
N GLY A 980 11.88 5.15 -25.79
CA GLY A 980 12.10 3.78 -26.27
C GLY A 980 10.85 3.02 -26.71
N ILE A 981 9.69 3.69 -26.79
CA ILE A 981 8.44 3.08 -27.27
C ILE A 981 8.14 3.51 -28.69
N ASP A 982 7.88 2.55 -29.58
CA ASP A 982 7.29 2.79 -30.90
C ASP A 982 5.76 2.80 -30.82
N GLY A 983 5.18 4.00 -30.80
CA GLY A 983 3.73 4.20 -30.70
C GLY A 983 2.92 3.71 -31.90
N ASN A 984 3.54 3.41 -33.05
CA ASN A 984 2.81 2.89 -34.21
C ASN A 984 2.53 1.39 -34.12
N HIS A 985 3.22 0.68 -33.24
CA HIS A 985 3.11 -0.78 -33.08
C HIS A 985 2.71 -1.16 -31.66
N LEU A 986 1.64 -0.53 -31.17
CA LEU A 986 1.05 -0.82 -29.88
C LEU A 986 0.11 -2.03 -29.94
N GLN A 987 0.10 -2.79 -28.85
CA GLN A 987 -0.90 -3.82 -28.54
C GLN A 987 -1.35 -3.63 -27.10
N LEU A 988 -2.53 -4.13 -26.74
CA LEU A 988 -2.97 -4.18 -25.35
C LEU A 988 -3.14 -5.63 -24.90
N TYR A 989 -2.85 -5.86 -23.63
CA TYR A 989 -3.19 -7.09 -22.95
C TYR A 989 -3.89 -6.73 -21.65
N ALA A 990 -5.06 -7.31 -21.44
CA ALA A 990 -5.80 -7.14 -20.22
C ALA A 990 -6.01 -8.47 -19.51
N SER A 991 -6.08 -8.42 -18.18
CA SER A 991 -6.39 -9.59 -17.35
C SER A 991 -7.36 -9.19 -16.24
N GLY A 992 -8.32 -10.07 -15.95
CA GLY A 992 -9.32 -9.85 -14.90
C GLY A 992 -10.31 -8.73 -15.24
N ARG A 993 -10.81 -7.98 -14.25
CA ARG A 993 -11.91 -7.02 -14.46
C ARG A 993 -11.51 -5.81 -15.27
N HIS A 994 -10.23 -5.43 -15.24
CA HIS A 994 -9.74 -4.23 -15.93
C HIS A 994 -9.78 -4.33 -17.47
N GLY A 995 -9.92 -5.54 -18.05
CA GLY A 995 -10.20 -5.67 -19.47
C GLY A 995 -11.57 -5.12 -19.89
N PHE A 996 -12.49 -4.92 -18.93
CA PHE A 996 -13.72 -4.16 -19.13
C PHE A 996 -13.43 -2.77 -19.72
N TYR A 997 -12.48 -2.02 -19.14
CA TYR A 997 -12.14 -0.67 -19.60
C TYR A 997 -11.52 -0.67 -20.99
N VAL A 998 -10.71 -1.69 -21.31
CA VAL A 998 -10.11 -1.87 -22.64
C VAL A 998 -11.19 -2.14 -23.69
N GLN A 999 -12.15 -3.01 -23.37
CA GLN A 999 -13.26 -3.29 -24.27
C GLN A 999 -14.11 -2.02 -24.52
N LEU A 1000 -14.48 -1.28 -23.46
CA LEU A 1000 -15.23 -0.03 -23.60
C LEU A 1000 -14.48 1.00 -24.45
N ALA A 1001 -13.18 1.18 -24.20
CA ALA A 1001 -12.35 2.11 -24.96
C ALA A 1001 -12.28 1.72 -26.45
N SER A 1002 -12.07 0.43 -26.74
CA SER A 1002 -12.01 -0.05 -28.14
C SER A 1002 -13.34 0.08 -28.88
N ALA A 1003 -14.47 0.06 -28.17
CA ALA A 1003 -15.79 0.19 -28.79
C ALA A 1003 -16.06 1.60 -29.35
N ILE A 1004 -15.43 2.64 -28.78
CA ILE A 1004 -15.64 4.05 -29.16
C ILE A 1004 -14.43 4.68 -29.89
N ARG A 1005 -13.38 3.91 -30.17
CA ARG A 1005 -12.16 4.37 -30.86
C ARG A 1005 -11.84 3.45 -32.03
N SER A 1006 -11.98 3.97 -33.26
CA SER A 1006 -11.66 3.21 -34.48
C SER A 1006 -10.16 3.00 -34.69
N ASP A 1007 -9.31 3.83 -34.07
CA ASP A 1007 -7.85 3.77 -34.12
C ASP A 1007 -7.24 3.01 -32.93
N PHE A 1008 -8.05 2.27 -32.18
CA PHE A 1008 -7.61 1.58 -30.98
C PHE A 1008 -6.71 0.38 -31.31
N PRO A 1009 -5.59 0.16 -30.59
CA PRO A 1009 -4.67 -0.92 -30.94
C PRO A 1009 -5.29 -2.31 -30.69
N ALA A 1010 -4.75 -3.32 -31.39
CA ALA A 1010 -5.17 -4.71 -31.19
C ALA A 1010 -4.97 -5.15 -29.74
N TRP A 1011 -5.94 -5.89 -29.19
CA TRP A 1011 -5.97 -6.22 -27.78
C TRP A 1011 -6.44 -7.65 -27.51
N GLU A 1012 -5.99 -8.20 -26.37
CA GLU A 1012 -6.42 -9.48 -25.82
C GLU A 1012 -6.91 -9.30 -24.38
N TRP A 1013 -7.87 -10.12 -23.96
CA TRP A 1013 -8.41 -10.10 -22.59
C TRP A 1013 -8.48 -11.51 -22.02
N GLU A 1014 -7.60 -11.79 -21.07
CA GLU A 1014 -7.59 -13.01 -20.26
C GLU A 1014 -8.56 -12.89 -19.08
N ASP A 1015 -9.23 -14.00 -18.72
CA ASP A 1015 -10.26 -14.04 -17.68
C ASP A 1015 -11.39 -13.03 -17.92
N ALA A 1016 -11.83 -12.95 -19.18
CA ALA A 1016 -12.85 -11.99 -19.61
C ALA A 1016 -14.20 -12.21 -18.93
N LEU A 1017 -14.84 -11.11 -18.52
CA LEU A 1017 -16.20 -11.14 -18.04
C LEU A 1017 -17.15 -11.53 -19.18
N ASP A 1018 -18.02 -12.52 -18.97
CA ASP A 1018 -18.93 -12.96 -20.03
C ASP A 1018 -20.02 -11.91 -20.32
N SER A 1019 -20.66 -11.40 -19.28
CA SER A 1019 -21.82 -10.50 -19.37
C SER A 1019 -22.07 -9.80 -18.02
N ILE A 1020 -22.40 -8.51 -18.07
CA ILE A 1020 -22.86 -7.76 -16.89
C ILE A 1020 -24.27 -8.22 -16.50
N ALA A 1021 -25.14 -8.50 -17.47
CA ALA A 1021 -26.48 -9.01 -17.20
C ALA A 1021 -26.46 -10.37 -16.49
N SER A 1022 -25.53 -11.27 -16.85
CA SER A 1022 -25.35 -12.56 -16.17
C SER A 1022 -24.99 -12.39 -14.69
N TRP A 1023 -24.14 -11.41 -14.36
CA TRP A 1023 -23.84 -11.05 -12.97
C TRP A 1023 -25.07 -10.48 -12.25
N VAL A 1024 -25.78 -9.53 -12.88
CA VAL A 1024 -27.01 -8.93 -12.33
C VAL A 1024 -28.09 -9.98 -12.05
N GLU A 1025 -28.16 -11.02 -12.88
CA GLU A 1025 -29.13 -12.13 -12.75
C GLU A 1025 -28.67 -13.22 -11.75
N SER A 1026 -27.43 -13.16 -11.27
CA SER A 1026 -26.87 -14.16 -10.36
C SER A 1026 -27.20 -13.86 -8.90
N LYS A 1027 -27.72 -14.89 -8.20
CA LYS A 1027 -27.98 -14.83 -6.75
C LYS A 1027 -26.70 -14.82 -5.90
N GLN A 1028 -25.56 -15.21 -6.49
CA GLN A 1028 -24.27 -15.29 -5.83
C GLN A 1028 -23.16 -14.78 -6.75
N TYR A 1029 -22.37 -13.84 -6.24
CA TYR A 1029 -21.26 -13.17 -6.88
C TYR A 1029 -20.30 -12.59 -5.82
N ASP A 1030 -19.08 -12.28 -6.25
CA ASP A 1030 -18.07 -11.61 -5.42
C ASP A 1030 -18.29 -10.09 -5.41
N PRO A 1031 -18.65 -9.47 -4.27
CA PRO A 1031 -18.94 -8.03 -4.20
C PRO A 1031 -17.69 -7.16 -4.17
N LYS A 1032 -16.49 -7.73 -4.00
CA LYS A 1032 -15.25 -6.96 -3.86
C LYS A 1032 -14.98 -6.15 -5.13
N ASP A 1033 -14.82 -4.83 -5.01
CA ASP A 1033 -14.61 -3.87 -6.12
C ASP A 1033 -15.64 -3.94 -7.27
N ILE A 1034 -16.82 -4.53 -7.06
CA ILE A 1034 -17.78 -4.77 -8.17
C ILE A 1034 -18.30 -3.46 -8.79
N LEU A 1035 -18.39 -2.39 -8.00
CA LEU A 1035 -18.83 -1.08 -8.46
C LEU A 1035 -17.84 -0.41 -9.45
N SER A 1036 -16.59 -0.89 -9.52
CA SER A 1036 -15.59 -0.31 -10.43
C SER A 1036 -15.86 -0.61 -11.90
N ILE A 1037 -16.66 -1.65 -12.20
CA ILE A 1037 -17.10 -2.03 -13.55
C ILE A 1037 -18.54 -1.59 -13.86
N VAL A 1038 -19.10 -0.66 -13.08
CA VAL A 1038 -20.47 -0.19 -13.27
C VAL A 1038 -20.49 1.18 -13.94
N LEU A 1039 -21.20 1.26 -15.06
CA LEU A 1039 -21.73 2.49 -15.64
C LEU A 1039 -23.24 2.50 -15.35
N PRO A 1040 -23.75 3.37 -14.45
CA PRO A 1040 -25.17 3.38 -14.11
C PRO A 1040 -26.06 3.50 -15.35
N GLY A 1041 -26.97 2.53 -15.55
CA GLY A 1041 -27.86 2.47 -16.70
C GLY A 1041 -27.31 1.82 -17.96
N MET A 1042 -26.10 1.28 -17.97
CA MET A 1042 -25.49 0.70 -19.17
C MET A 1042 -26.33 -0.37 -19.86
N LEU A 1043 -27.08 -1.19 -19.10
CA LEU A 1043 -27.90 -2.26 -19.68
C LEU A 1043 -29.13 -1.74 -20.44
N HIS A 1044 -29.45 -0.44 -20.39
CA HIS A 1044 -30.39 0.15 -21.36
C HIS A 1044 -29.82 0.20 -22.78
N TYR A 1045 -28.49 0.25 -22.91
CA TYR A 1045 -27.80 0.59 -24.15
C TYR A 1045 -26.98 -0.56 -24.71
N PHE A 1046 -26.28 -1.32 -23.86
CA PHE A 1046 -25.47 -2.46 -24.27
C PHE A 1046 -25.16 -3.40 -23.10
N ASP A 1047 -24.78 -4.63 -23.43
CA ASP A 1047 -24.01 -5.54 -22.57
C ASP A 1047 -22.68 -5.90 -23.27
N LEU A 1048 -21.75 -6.56 -22.57
CA LEU A 1048 -20.45 -6.93 -23.13
C LEU A 1048 -20.52 -7.77 -24.41
N PRO A 1049 -21.44 -8.76 -24.53
CA PRO A 1049 -21.62 -9.49 -25.79
C PRO A 1049 -22.06 -8.61 -26.95
N ASP A 1050 -22.82 -7.53 -26.69
CA ASP A 1050 -23.26 -6.59 -27.71
C ASP A 1050 -22.05 -5.83 -28.28
N LEU A 1051 -21.17 -5.33 -27.41
CA LEU A 1051 -19.93 -4.67 -27.82
C LEU A 1051 -19.02 -5.60 -28.64
N ARG A 1052 -18.85 -6.88 -28.25
CA ARG A 1052 -18.05 -7.85 -29.02
C ARG A 1052 -18.59 -8.05 -30.43
N LYS A 1053 -19.92 -8.14 -30.57
CA LYS A 1053 -20.56 -8.27 -31.88
C LYS A 1053 -20.31 -7.03 -32.75
N TRP A 1054 -20.40 -5.84 -32.15
CA TRP A 1054 -20.20 -4.57 -32.86
C TRP A 1054 -18.77 -4.36 -33.36
N SER A 1055 -17.78 -4.92 -32.67
CA SER A 1055 -16.36 -4.90 -33.07
C SER A 1055 -15.99 -5.93 -34.16
N GLN A 1056 -16.82 -6.96 -34.39
CA GLN A 1056 -16.59 -7.99 -35.42
C GLN A 1056 -17.22 -7.66 -36.78
N THR A 1057 -18.01 -6.58 -36.85
CA THR A 1057 -18.77 -6.18 -38.05
C THR A 1057 -18.10 -5.09 -38.89
N GLU A 1058 -16.83 -4.79 -38.60
CA GLU A 1058 -15.91 -3.95 -39.38
C GLU A 1058 -14.79 -4.80 -39.98
#